data_AF-A0A7L5AQZ7-F1
#
_entry.id   AF-A0A7L5AQZ7-F1
#
_cell.length_a   1.000
_cell.length_b   1.000
_cell.length_c   1.000
_cell.angle_alpha   90.00
_cell.angle_beta   90.00
_cell.angle_gamma   90.00
#
_symmetry.space_group_name_H-M   'P 1'
#
loop_
_entity.id
_entity.type
_entity.pdbx_description
1 polymer ?
#
loop_
_entity_poly.entity_id
_entity_poly.type
_entity_poly.pdbx_seq_one_letter_code
_entity_poly.pdbx_strand_id
1 'polypeptide(L)'
;MSTTSVFPSSHSPVSFPLRVVFKSDWGVSTGAGIAGGVDAVVEKDDRGLPIVRGTVLAGVIREQAFVVAAALDQDAAAGSAAASTDRPTWHAFVTRLFGNAKDPRLVGFTDARLPDDVTPEDAVHEVVSLSIDEDTGTAKEDHLRFFERAAAGELDGKVVLADFDPQGRPLVWKDSQIDAARLVLSLAGLLVRGIGSNRSDGDGVCDVLIGDPQKAYPPAERPTLETVKTWCQGQLKSERVEVPSVPRADGKARAPEIPHASASGDEAAPPAPSRFFTATLDIQLLTPVVSYEVPLSNEVRSLDFLRGTVLLPWVHRRLRAAAPEDALVRDAVVAGDLLVSDATAVIAGAEGESLQGMPVPLVLSRPKNPPRTSPAGNASTPDGSHKPIAITNRLLAGEPEDVHKPLRAGYVFVPADRPEAPDNVVGCFGAPALVGRQSTAHDPATGGARSGQLFLVRALPAGLRMRATVTVSDRLFDRIRPLLAAAFPDEVEARLGSRRLSGTYGCAQCKLSDFDEADPASRAGDPAFTLWFTSDVLVRSPQLGPGGSIEDLLRAFSRAGAPVALVGERNAQQSTASPPEGAFTAGVRHKRVDSWSAAEHQPRATRTAISAGSVLRVVPAEGVDSAAVLRRLTELSVIGVGELTAQGYGRFVIDHWVLKEAQIHLAELHRADFLNGTQTQAERADADSASGDHEEGQA
;
A
#
# COMPACT_ATOMS: atom_id res chain seq x y z
N MET A 1 33.17 34.54 -6.88
CA MET A 1 31.88 34.94 -6.28
C MET A 1 30.83 33.98 -6.81
N SER A 2 30.53 32.97 -6.00
CA SER A 2 29.66 31.85 -6.33
C SER A 2 28.19 32.27 -6.17
N THR A 3 27.42 32.20 -7.25
CA THR A 3 25.96 32.27 -7.21
C THR A 3 25.44 30.83 -7.14
N THR A 4 25.29 30.34 -5.91
CA THR A 4 24.55 29.12 -5.59
C THR A 4 23.08 29.37 -5.97
N SER A 5 22.67 28.89 -7.14
CA SER A 5 21.27 28.81 -7.53
C SER A 5 20.60 27.78 -6.64
N VAL A 6 19.92 28.24 -5.60
CA VAL A 6 19.00 27.44 -4.79
C VAL A 6 17.87 26.99 -5.72
N PHE A 7 17.85 25.71 -6.08
CA PHE A 7 16.71 25.10 -6.75
C PHE A 7 15.50 25.22 -5.82
N PRO A 8 14.34 25.74 -6.28
CA PRO A 8 13.17 25.82 -5.43
C PRO A 8 12.61 24.41 -5.20
N SER A 9 12.83 23.89 -4.00
CA SER A 9 12.09 22.76 -3.45
C SER A 9 10.77 23.28 -2.84
N SER A 10 9.62 22.97 -3.44
CA SER A 10 8.32 23.00 -2.72
C SER A 10 7.17 22.55 -3.62
N HIS A 11 6.89 21.25 -3.68
CA HIS A 11 5.58 20.77 -4.11
C HIS A 11 4.94 19.99 -2.96
N SER A 12 4.77 20.68 -1.82
CA SER A 12 3.95 20.17 -0.73
C SER A 12 2.48 20.39 -1.09
N PRO A 13 1.60 19.39 -0.88
CA PRO A 13 0.19 19.56 -1.19
C PRO A 13 -0.41 20.67 -0.31
N VAL A 14 -1.28 21.50 -0.90
CA VAL A 14 -2.03 22.50 -0.14
C VAL A 14 -2.96 21.76 0.83
N SER A 15 -2.89 22.11 2.11
CA SER A 15 -3.72 21.50 3.15
C SER A 15 -4.38 22.54 4.04
N PHE A 16 -5.60 22.25 4.49
CA PHE A 16 -6.37 23.05 5.42
C PHE A 16 -6.50 22.30 6.75
N PRO A 17 -6.29 22.94 7.91
CA PRO A 17 -6.60 22.32 9.19
C PRO A 17 -8.10 22.06 9.29
N LEU A 18 -8.47 20.88 9.76
CA LEU A 18 -9.85 20.46 9.99
C LEU A 18 -10.02 20.11 11.45
N ARG A 19 -11.11 20.59 12.07
CA ARG A 19 -11.48 20.24 13.44
C ARG A 19 -12.93 19.79 13.47
N VAL A 20 -13.20 18.71 14.18
CA VAL A 20 -14.56 18.23 14.47
C VAL A 20 -14.80 18.44 15.96
N VAL A 21 -15.81 19.22 16.31
CA VAL A 21 -16.17 19.51 17.70
C VAL A 21 -17.50 18.82 17.99
N PHE A 22 -17.45 17.66 18.64
CA PHE A 22 -18.64 16.96 19.11
C PHE A 22 -19.19 17.64 20.38
N LYS A 23 -20.49 17.87 20.40
CA LYS A 23 -21.25 18.48 21.50
C LYS A 23 -22.10 17.46 22.26
N SER A 24 -22.17 16.25 21.73
CA SER A 24 -22.86 15.09 22.29
C SER A 24 -21.95 13.88 22.16
N ASP A 25 -22.37 12.78 22.79
CA ASP A 25 -21.76 11.49 22.54
C ASP A 25 -21.94 11.08 21.08
N TRP A 26 -21.03 10.24 20.60
CA TRP A 26 -20.98 9.86 19.20
C TRP A 26 -20.50 8.43 19.00
N GLY A 27 -20.94 7.86 17.88
CA GLY A 27 -20.59 6.51 17.46
C GLY A 27 -20.61 6.42 15.94
N VAL A 28 -19.44 6.31 15.33
CA VAL A 28 -19.30 6.04 13.90
C VAL A 28 -19.21 4.53 13.73
N SER A 29 -20.36 3.89 13.54
CA SER A 29 -20.48 2.42 13.49
C SER A 29 -19.63 1.80 12.39
N THR A 30 -18.96 0.69 12.74
CA THR A 30 -18.24 -0.20 11.80
C THR A 30 -19.10 -1.36 11.29
N GLY A 31 -20.36 -1.47 11.76
CA GLY A 31 -21.27 -2.55 11.42
C GLY A 31 -20.88 -3.93 11.98
N ALA A 32 -19.89 -4.02 12.86
CA ALA A 32 -19.50 -5.26 13.54
C ALA A 32 -20.16 -5.34 14.92
N GLY A 33 -20.78 -6.49 15.23
CA GLY A 33 -21.35 -6.80 16.53
C GLY A 33 -20.94 -8.19 17.00
N ILE A 34 -20.87 -8.39 18.32
CA ILE A 34 -20.57 -9.69 18.94
C ILE A 34 -21.86 -10.20 19.57
N ALA A 35 -22.35 -11.36 19.11
CA ALA A 35 -23.54 -11.97 19.69
C ALA A 35 -23.30 -12.28 21.18
N GLY A 36 -24.05 -11.60 22.06
CA GLY A 36 -23.96 -11.78 23.52
C GLY A 36 -22.90 -10.92 24.24
N GLY A 37 -22.28 -9.95 23.56
CA GLY A 37 -21.32 -8.99 24.15
C GLY A 37 -21.66 -7.53 23.81
N VAL A 38 -20.84 -6.59 24.32
CA VAL A 38 -20.95 -5.16 23.94
C VAL A 38 -20.59 -5.02 22.46
N ASP A 39 -21.50 -4.42 21.68
CA ASP A 39 -21.19 -4.08 20.29
C ASP A 39 -20.17 -2.94 20.30
N ALA A 40 -18.96 -3.20 19.80
CA ALA A 40 -17.92 -2.18 19.64
C ALA A 40 -18.30 -1.23 18.47
N VAL A 41 -19.18 -0.28 18.76
CA VAL A 41 -19.76 0.65 17.78
C VAL A 41 -18.81 1.81 17.47
N VAL A 42 -17.74 2.03 18.25
CA VAL A 42 -16.80 3.14 18.04
C VAL A 42 -15.57 2.67 17.28
N GLU A 43 -15.35 3.26 16.10
CA GLU A 43 -14.13 3.03 15.35
C GLU A 43 -12.92 3.65 16.07
N LYS A 44 -11.86 2.87 16.25
CA LYS A 44 -10.63 3.26 16.97
C LYS A 44 -9.41 3.38 16.03
N ASP A 45 -8.45 4.18 16.46
CA ASP A 45 -7.14 4.31 15.82
C ASP A 45 -6.12 3.30 16.35
N ASP A 46 -4.87 3.42 15.91
CA ASP A 46 -3.76 2.56 16.32
C ASP A 46 -3.38 2.70 17.82
N ARG A 47 -3.88 3.72 18.52
CA ARG A 47 -3.72 3.93 19.96
C ARG A 47 -4.92 3.39 20.76
N GLY A 48 -5.90 2.80 20.08
CA GLY A 48 -7.16 2.39 20.71
C GLY A 48 -8.11 3.56 21.01
N LEU A 49 -7.84 4.76 20.49
CA LEU A 49 -8.68 5.94 20.73
C LEU A 49 -9.75 6.12 19.64
N PRO A 50 -10.94 6.64 19.96
CA PRO A 50 -11.97 6.97 18.98
C PRO A 50 -11.45 7.85 17.84
N ILE A 51 -11.89 7.53 16.62
CA ILE A 51 -11.47 8.25 15.41
C ILE A 51 -12.64 8.50 14.46
N VAL A 52 -12.67 9.68 13.84
CA VAL A 52 -13.56 9.94 12.70
C VAL A 52 -12.79 9.77 11.41
N ARG A 53 -13.17 8.78 10.60
CA ARG A 53 -12.47 8.46 9.37
C ARG A 53 -12.61 9.54 8.29
N GLY A 54 -11.52 9.78 7.55
CA GLY A 54 -11.47 10.71 6.43
C GLY A 54 -12.50 10.40 5.34
N THR A 55 -12.84 9.13 5.09
CA THR A 55 -13.92 8.76 4.16
C THR A 55 -15.30 9.20 4.65
N VAL A 56 -15.53 9.21 5.97
CA VAL A 56 -16.79 9.68 6.58
C VAL A 56 -16.87 11.20 6.44
N LEU A 57 -15.80 11.91 6.78
CA LEU A 57 -15.69 13.37 6.59
C LEU A 57 -15.92 13.77 5.13
N ALA A 58 -15.26 13.06 4.20
CA ALA A 58 -15.45 13.28 2.77
C ALA A 58 -16.92 13.12 2.35
N GLY A 59 -17.62 12.11 2.88
CA GLY A 59 -19.03 11.86 2.59
C GLY A 59 -19.94 12.98 3.08
N VAL A 60 -19.86 13.31 4.38
CA VAL A 60 -20.76 14.31 5.00
C VAL A 60 -20.51 15.73 4.46
N ILE A 61 -19.25 16.09 4.21
CA ILE A 61 -18.91 17.41 3.66
C ILE A 61 -19.30 17.48 2.18
N ARG A 62 -19.11 16.41 1.39
CA ARG A 62 -19.53 16.38 -0.01
C ARG A 62 -21.01 16.67 -0.16
N GLU A 63 -21.84 16.03 0.66
CA GLU A 63 -23.29 16.23 0.65
C GLU A 63 -23.67 17.70 0.83
N GLN A 64 -23.12 18.33 1.87
CA GLN A 64 -23.37 19.74 2.16
C GLN A 64 -22.75 20.68 1.11
N ALA A 65 -21.61 20.31 0.52
CA ALA A 65 -21.00 21.09 -0.55
C ALA A 65 -21.89 21.22 -1.79
N PHE A 66 -22.71 20.20 -2.10
CA PHE A 66 -23.69 20.31 -3.19
C PHE A 66 -24.86 21.25 -2.84
N VAL A 67 -25.26 21.33 -1.57
CA VAL A 67 -26.24 22.31 -1.08
C VAL A 67 -25.67 23.73 -1.20
N VAL A 68 -24.43 23.93 -0.75
CA VAL A 68 -23.72 25.21 -0.88
C VAL A 68 -23.61 25.64 -2.34
N ALA A 69 -23.19 24.73 -3.23
CA ALA A 69 -23.07 25.01 -4.64
C ALA A 69 -24.40 25.47 -5.27
N ALA A 70 -25.50 24.78 -4.94
CA ALA A 70 -26.83 25.16 -5.44
C ALA A 70 -27.25 26.56 -4.96
N ALA A 71 -26.94 26.92 -3.71
CA ALA A 71 -27.24 28.25 -3.17
C ALA A 71 -26.40 29.35 -3.85
N LEU A 72 -25.09 29.12 -4.06
CA LEU A 72 -24.21 30.07 -4.73
C LEU A 72 -24.57 30.26 -6.22
N ASP A 73 -24.99 29.20 -6.90
CA ASP A 73 -25.42 29.27 -8.31
C ASP A 73 -26.74 30.04 -8.48
N GLN A 74 -27.67 29.95 -7.52
CA GLN A 74 -28.91 30.73 -7.54
C GLN A 74 -28.66 32.24 -7.38
N ASP A 75 -27.76 32.62 -6.48
CA ASP A 75 -27.37 34.02 -6.27
C ASP A 75 -26.65 34.60 -7.51
N ALA A 76 -25.78 33.81 -8.14
CA ALA A 76 -25.10 34.18 -9.38
C ALA A 76 -26.05 34.35 -10.58
N ALA A 77 -27.18 33.64 -10.60
CA ALA A 77 -28.23 33.76 -11.62
C ALA A 77 -29.11 35.00 -11.42
N ALA A 78 -29.35 35.43 -10.17
CA ALA A 78 -30.17 36.61 -9.85
C ALA A 78 -29.54 37.94 -10.32
N GLY A 79 -28.21 37.98 -10.51
CA GLY A 79 -27.48 39.17 -10.97
C GLY A 79 -27.24 39.29 -12.48
N SER A 80 -27.69 38.35 -13.32
CA SER A 80 -27.31 38.27 -14.75
C SER A 80 -28.49 37.90 -15.66
N ALA A 81 -28.98 38.87 -16.45
CA ALA A 81 -30.17 38.76 -17.31
C ALA A 81 -30.03 37.91 -18.60
N ALA A 82 -29.06 36.99 -18.69
CA ALA A 82 -28.95 36.07 -19.82
C ALA A 82 -28.42 34.69 -19.37
N ALA A 83 -29.29 33.69 -19.40
CA ALA A 83 -28.94 32.29 -19.18
C ALA A 83 -28.22 31.74 -20.44
N SER A 84 -26.90 31.86 -20.46
CA SER A 84 -26.06 31.06 -21.35
C SER A 84 -25.84 29.69 -20.71
N THR A 85 -26.11 28.62 -21.45
CA THR A 85 -25.91 27.22 -21.06
C THR A 85 -24.43 26.81 -20.91
N ASP A 86 -23.49 27.73 -21.17
CA ASP A 86 -22.04 27.47 -21.18
C ASP A 86 -21.30 28.19 -20.02
N ARG A 87 -22.03 28.80 -19.08
CA ARG A 87 -21.41 29.50 -17.94
C ARG A 87 -20.91 28.48 -16.90
N PRO A 88 -19.67 28.64 -16.36
CA PRO A 88 -19.20 27.79 -15.27
C PRO A 88 -20.11 27.96 -14.04
N THR A 89 -20.38 26.85 -13.35
CA THR A 89 -21.21 26.82 -12.12
C THR A 89 -20.42 26.27 -10.93
N TRP A 90 -20.80 26.69 -9.72
CA TRP A 90 -20.30 26.11 -8.48
C TRP A 90 -20.60 24.61 -8.43
N HIS A 91 -21.75 24.18 -8.95
CA HIS A 91 -22.09 22.77 -9.04
C HIS A 91 -21.04 21.97 -9.84
N ALA A 92 -20.59 22.50 -10.98
CA ALA A 92 -19.55 21.87 -11.80
C ALA A 92 -18.19 21.84 -11.07
N PHE A 93 -17.82 22.92 -10.38
CA PHE A 93 -16.60 22.98 -9.57
C PHE A 93 -16.62 21.96 -8.43
N VAL A 94 -17.70 21.89 -7.65
CA VAL A 94 -17.86 20.93 -6.55
C VAL A 94 -17.88 19.49 -7.05
N THR A 95 -18.56 19.23 -8.17
CA THR A 95 -18.54 17.92 -8.83
C THR A 95 -17.11 17.49 -9.16
N ARG A 96 -16.27 18.42 -9.63
CA ARG A 96 -14.89 18.11 -9.96
C ARG A 96 -14.00 17.98 -8.74
N LEU A 97 -14.23 18.80 -7.70
CA LEU A 97 -13.52 18.77 -6.43
C LEU A 97 -13.69 17.41 -5.74
N PHE A 98 -14.92 16.92 -5.61
CA PHE A 98 -15.22 15.62 -4.99
C PHE A 98 -15.18 14.43 -5.96
N GLY A 99 -15.03 14.70 -7.25
CA GLY A 99 -14.96 13.69 -8.30
C GLY A 99 -16.30 13.04 -8.64
N ASN A 100 -16.30 12.30 -9.75
CA ASN A 100 -17.42 11.53 -10.28
C ASN A 100 -16.88 10.22 -10.89
N ALA A 101 -17.71 9.50 -11.67
CA ALA A 101 -17.32 8.24 -12.29
C ALA A 101 -16.15 8.37 -13.30
N LYS A 102 -16.03 9.54 -13.96
CA LYS A 102 -15.03 9.86 -14.99
C LYS A 102 -13.83 10.64 -14.44
N ASP A 103 -14.05 11.44 -13.41
CA ASP A 103 -13.07 12.36 -12.86
C ASP A 103 -12.75 11.99 -11.41
N PRO A 104 -11.50 11.70 -11.05
CA PRO A 104 -11.15 11.46 -9.65
C PRO A 104 -11.20 12.75 -8.85
N ARG A 105 -11.44 12.60 -7.55
CA ARG A 105 -11.46 13.72 -6.61
C ARG A 105 -10.14 14.49 -6.59
N LEU A 106 -10.28 15.80 -6.39
CA LEU A 106 -9.20 16.75 -6.18
C LEU A 106 -9.07 17.17 -4.71
N VAL A 107 -9.95 16.67 -3.82
CA VAL A 107 -9.87 16.88 -2.37
C VAL A 107 -9.86 15.55 -1.62
N GLY A 108 -9.02 15.43 -0.61
CA GLY A 108 -8.96 14.34 0.35
C GLY A 108 -9.08 14.84 1.79
N PHE A 109 -9.45 13.95 2.69
CA PHE A 109 -9.59 14.25 4.13
C PHE A 109 -8.80 13.20 4.88
N THR A 110 -7.90 13.60 5.78
CA THR A 110 -7.28 12.65 6.70
C THR A 110 -8.32 12.16 7.70
N ASP A 111 -8.01 11.08 8.41
CA ASP A 111 -8.76 10.78 9.62
C ASP A 111 -8.60 11.94 10.62
N ALA A 112 -9.67 12.25 11.35
CA ALA A 112 -9.65 13.20 12.46
C ALA A 112 -9.49 12.41 13.76
N ARG A 113 -8.46 12.77 14.54
CA ARG A 113 -7.99 12.03 15.71
C ARG A 113 -8.12 12.88 16.97
N LEU A 114 -8.35 12.21 18.11
CA LEU A 114 -8.26 12.85 19.42
C LEU A 114 -6.80 13.30 19.70
N PRO A 115 -6.62 14.36 20.51
CA PRO A 115 -5.33 14.80 21.01
C PRO A 115 -4.53 13.67 21.69
N ASP A 116 -3.21 13.81 21.69
CA ASP A 116 -2.29 12.76 22.16
C ASP A 116 -2.31 12.54 23.68
N ASP A 117 -2.87 13.48 24.45
CA ASP A 117 -2.98 13.45 25.91
C ASP A 117 -4.26 12.75 26.43
N VAL A 118 -5.15 12.31 25.53
CA VAL A 118 -6.40 11.62 25.89
C VAL A 118 -6.16 10.12 26.10
N THR A 119 -6.72 9.56 27.19
CA THR A 119 -6.67 8.13 27.47
C THR A 119 -7.90 7.40 26.92
N PRO A 120 -7.82 6.09 26.60
CA PRO A 120 -8.97 5.31 26.14
C PRO A 120 -10.13 5.25 27.13
N GLU A 121 -9.83 5.22 28.43
CA GLU A 121 -10.82 5.13 29.52
C GLU A 121 -11.68 6.39 29.61
N ASP A 122 -11.10 7.57 29.35
CA ASP A 122 -11.81 8.85 29.37
C ASP A 122 -12.57 9.12 28.06
N ALA A 123 -12.13 8.50 26.96
CA ALA A 123 -12.65 8.79 25.63
C ALA A 123 -13.95 8.03 25.32
N VAL A 124 -14.21 6.92 26.02
CA VAL A 124 -15.23 5.95 25.65
C VAL A 124 -15.97 5.41 26.86
N HIS A 125 -17.29 5.30 26.76
CA HIS A 125 -18.14 4.72 27.79
C HIS A 125 -19.23 3.82 27.18
N GLU A 126 -19.85 3.00 28.02
CA GLU A 126 -20.92 2.09 27.63
C GLU A 126 -22.29 2.77 27.76
N VAL A 127 -23.13 2.60 26.75
CA VAL A 127 -24.51 3.09 26.73
C VAL A 127 -25.47 1.92 26.53
N VAL A 128 -26.57 1.96 27.29
CA VAL A 128 -27.64 0.96 27.23
C VAL A 128 -28.80 1.53 26.43
N SER A 129 -29.25 0.78 25.42
CA SER A 129 -30.44 1.10 24.63
C SER A 129 -31.47 -0.01 24.75
N LEU A 130 -32.73 0.37 24.79
CA LEU A 130 -33.87 -0.53 24.79
C LEU A 130 -34.96 0.01 23.86
N SER A 131 -35.58 -0.88 23.08
CA SER A 131 -36.75 -0.50 22.27
C SER A 131 -38.00 -0.61 23.13
N ILE A 132 -38.79 0.46 23.19
CA ILE A 132 -40.07 0.48 23.91
C ILE A 132 -41.19 0.06 22.95
N ASP A 133 -42.11 -0.77 23.44
CA ASP A 133 -43.36 -1.08 22.77
C ASP A 133 -44.34 0.08 22.95
N GLU A 134 -44.82 0.66 21.85
CA GLU A 134 -45.68 1.85 21.87
C GLU A 134 -47.07 1.56 22.46
N ASP A 135 -47.56 0.33 22.38
CA ASP A 135 -48.90 -0.04 22.85
C ASP A 135 -48.88 -0.39 24.35
N THR A 136 -47.81 -1.06 24.83
CA THR A 136 -47.72 -1.50 26.23
C THR A 136 -46.88 -0.58 27.12
N GLY A 137 -46.05 0.28 26.55
CA GLY A 137 -45.10 1.12 27.29
C GLY A 137 -43.96 0.35 27.96
N THR A 138 -43.81 -0.95 27.67
CA THR A 138 -42.75 -1.80 28.22
C THR A 138 -41.60 -1.96 27.24
N ALA A 139 -40.40 -2.34 27.71
CA ALA A 139 -39.33 -2.76 26.82
C ALA A 139 -39.76 -4.00 26.01
N LYS A 140 -39.43 -4.03 24.72
CA LYS A 140 -39.64 -5.22 23.88
C LYS A 140 -38.70 -6.34 24.32
N GLU A 141 -39.18 -7.59 24.28
CA GLU A 141 -38.35 -8.77 24.56
C GLU A 141 -37.18 -8.84 23.57
N ASP A 142 -35.97 -9.19 24.04
CA ASP A 142 -34.74 -9.28 23.23
C ASP A 142 -34.28 -7.98 22.52
N HIS A 143 -34.73 -6.82 23.01
CA HIS A 143 -34.34 -5.51 22.48
C HIS A 143 -33.42 -4.68 23.39
N LEU A 144 -32.88 -5.27 24.47
CA LEU A 144 -31.82 -4.66 25.27
C LEU A 144 -30.48 -4.75 24.54
N ARG A 145 -29.79 -3.63 24.37
CA ARG A 145 -28.51 -3.54 23.66
C ARG A 145 -27.52 -2.73 24.48
N PHE A 146 -26.30 -3.24 24.58
CA PHE A 146 -25.16 -2.55 25.16
C PHE A 146 -24.21 -2.18 24.03
N PHE A 147 -23.87 -0.90 23.91
CA PHE A 147 -22.93 -0.45 22.90
C PHE A 147 -21.99 0.62 23.42
N GLU A 148 -20.82 0.65 22.81
CA GLU A 148 -19.77 1.61 23.08
C GLU A 148 -20.10 2.99 22.46
N ARG A 149 -19.81 4.09 23.20
CA ARG A 149 -19.95 5.48 22.74
C ARG A 149 -18.73 6.31 23.11
N ALA A 150 -18.27 7.09 22.13
CA ALA A 150 -17.25 8.08 22.38
C ALA A 150 -17.88 9.33 23.00
N ALA A 151 -17.25 9.86 24.03
CA ALA A 151 -17.70 11.08 24.68
C ALA A 151 -17.56 12.30 23.74
N ALA A 152 -18.34 13.35 24.03
CA ALA A 152 -18.15 14.65 23.39
C ALA A 152 -16.69 15.11 23.50
N GLY A 153 -16.15 15.66 22.42
CA GLY A 153 -14.73 15.99 22.35
C GLY A 153 -14.34 16.61 21.02
N GLU A 154 -13.06 16.93 20.90
CA GLU A 154 -12.52 17.61 19.74
C GLU A 154 -11.51 16.73 19.03
N LEU A 155 -11.66 16.62 17.71
CA LEU A 155 -10.75 15.83 16.88
C LEU A 155 -10.12 16.72 15.82
N ASP A 156 -8.83 16.51 15.59
CA ASP A 156 -8.02 17.26 14.62
C ASP A 156 -7.69 16.38 13.41
N GLY A 157 -7.79 16.98 12.22
CA GLY A 157 -7.47 16.37 10.94
C GLY A 157 -7.06 17.41 9.92
N LYS A 158 -6.96 17.02 8.65
CA LYS A 158 -6.59 17.90 7.55
C LYS A 158 -7.44 17.62 6.31
N VAL A 159 -7.77 18.67 5.58
CA VAL A 159 -8.23 18.58 4.19
C VAL A 159 -7.05 18.81 3.28
N VAL A 160 -6.83 17.96 2.28
CA VAL A 160 -5.66 18.00 1.40
C VAL A 160 -6.13 18.11 -0.05
N LEU A 161 -5.62 19.10 -0.78
CA LEU A 161 -5.86 19.24 -2.20
C LEU A 161 -4.89 18.36 -3.00
N ALA A 162 -5.40 17.80 -4.10
CA ALA A 162 -4.60 16.95 -4.98
C ALA A 162 -3.48 17.76 -5.63
N ASP A 163 -2.27 17.22 -5.52
CA ASP A 163 -1.02 17.72 -6.07
C ASP A 163 -0.75 17.22 -7.48
N PHE A 164 -1.42 16.15 -7.92
CA PHE A 164 -1.25 15.56 -9.24
C PHE A 164 -2.54 15.02 -9.85
N ASP A 165 -2.62 15.13 -11.18
CA ASP A 165 -3.69 14.56 -11.97
C ASP A 165 -3.57 13.01 -12.08
N PRO A 166 -4.55 12.34 -12.72
CA PRO A 166 -4.55 10.88 -12.88
C PRO A 166 -3.41 10.35 -13.76
N GLN A 167 -2.92 11.19 -14.67
CA GLN A 167 -1.79 10.92 -15.55
C GLN A 167 -0.44 11.20 -14.87
N GLY A 168 -0.47 11.73 -13.64
CA GLY A 168 0.71 12.02 -12.83
C GLY A 168 1.41 13.33 -13.15
N ARG A 169 0.71 14.26 -13.79
CA ARG A 169 1.22 15.63 -13.98
C ARG A 169 0.93 16.48 -12.74
N PRO A 170 1.86 17.34 -12.32
CA PRO A 170 1.62 18.28 -11.22
C PRO A 170 0.38 19.14 -11.51
N LEU A 171 -0.49 19.29 -10.50
CA LEU A 171 -1.63 20.19 -10.52
C LEU A 171 -1.21 21.53 -9.92
N VAL A 172 -1.46 22.61 -10.66
CA VAL A 172 -1.24 23.97 -10.17
C VAL A 172 -2.56 24.57 -9.72
N TRP A 173 -2.61 24.93 -8.44
CA TRP A 173 -3.73 25.62 -7.83
C TRP A 173 -3.44 27.12 -7.77
N LYS A 174 -4.30 27.92 -8.39
CA LYS A 174 -4.27 29.38 -8.26
C LYS A 174 -4.88 29.78 -6.91
N ASP A 175 -4.46 30.92 -6.37
CA ASP A 175 -4.99 31.46 -5.10
C ASP A 175 -6.52 31.55 -5.10
N SER A 176 -7.12 32.01 -6.19
CA SER A 176 -8.59 32.06 -6.33
C SER A 176 -9.27 30.70 -6.29
N GLN A 177 -8.60 29.63 -6.76
CA GLN A 177 -9.12 28.26 -6.68
C GLN A 177 -8.98 27.69 -5.28
N ILE A 178 -7.90 28.03 -4.58
CA ILE A 178 -7.67 27.64 -3.18
C ILE A 178 -8.71 28.32 -2.28
N ASP A 179 -8.93 29.62 -2.46
CA ASP A 179 -9.93 30.39 -1.72
C ASP A 179 -11.36 29.88 -1.99
N ALA A 180 -11.68 29.58 -3.25
CA ALA A 180 -12.98 29.02 -3.60
C ALA A 180 -13.19 27.61 -3.01
N ALA A 181 -12.16 26.76 -3.05
CA ALA A 181 -12.22 25.45 -2.40
C ALA A 181 -12.43 25.60 -0.89
N ARG A 182 -11.66 26.48 -0.23
CA ARG A 182 -11.80 26.79 1.19
C ARG A 182 -13.20 27.30 1.52
N LEU A 183 -13.76 28.20 0.70
CA LEU A 183 -15.10 28.77 0.92
C LEU A 183 -16.17 27.69 0.90
N VAL A 184 -16.21 26.88 -0.16
CA VAL A 184 -17.20 25.80 -0.29
C VAL A 184 -17.05 24.80 0.85
N LEU A 185 -15.83 24.37 1.14
CA LEU A 185 -15.55 23.39 2.17
C LEU A 185 -15.95 23.91 3.56
N SER A 186 -15.62 25.18 3.87
CA SER A 186 -15.94 25.80 5.16
C SER A 186 -17.45 25.99 5.33
N LEU A 187 -18.16 26.46 4.30
CA LEU A 187 -19.63 26.56 4.33
C LEU A 187 -20.27 25.18 4.47
N ALA A 188 -19.78 24.17 3.75
CA ALA A 188 -20.26 22.81 3.85
C ALA A 188 -20.06 22.24 5.26
N GLY A 189 -18.89 22.45 5.87
CA GLY A 189 -18.60 22.07 7.24
C GLY A 189 -19.54 22.73 8.27
N LEU A 190 -19.85 24.02 8.10
CA LEU A 190 -20.80 24.74 8.95
C LEU A 190 -22.26 24.23 8.83
N LEU A 191 -22.60 23.57 7.73
CA LEU A 191 -23.92 22.96 7.52
C LEU A 191 -24.00 21.53 8.06
N VAL A 192 -22.87 20.87 8.36
CA VAL A 192 -22.88 19.57 9.02
C VAL A 192 -23.45 19.73 10.43
N ARG A 193 -24.51 18.99 10.74
CA ARG A 193 -25.18 19.02 12.06
C ARG A 193 -24.84 17.83 12.95
N GLY A 194 -24.41 16.71 12.35
CA GLY A 194 -23.97 15.56 13.11
C GLY A 194 -23.33 14.46 12.27
N ILE A 195 -22.50 13.64 12.92
CA ILE A 195 -21.74 12.51 12.35
C ILE A 195 -22.00 11.27 13.21
N GLY A 196 -22.31 10.12 12.60
CA GLY A 196 -22.62 8.87 13.32
C GLY A 196 -23.97 8.28 12.93
N SER A 197 -24.30 7.11 13.51
CA SER A 197 -25.42 6.26 13.10
C SER A 197 -26.76 6.46 13.82
N ASN A 198 -26.86 7.29 14.86
CA ASN A 198 -28.12 7.58 15.60
C ASN A 198 -28.46 9.08 15.63
N ARG A 199 -28.33 9.76 14.49
CA ARG A 199 -28.57 11.23 14.40
C ARG A 199 -30.00 11.63 14.79
N SER A 200 -30.96 10.71 14.68
CA SER A 200 -32.36 10.90 15.09
C SER A 200 -32.54 11.01 16.60
N ASP A 201 -31.61 10.44 17.37
CA ASP A 201 -31.72 10.27 18.82
C ASP A 201 -30.88 11.31 19.58
N GLY A 202 -30.26 12.25 18.86
CA GLY A 202 -29.43 13.31 19.43
C GLY A 202 -27.92 13.00 19.48
N ASP A 203 -27.51 11.81 19.06
CA ASP A 203 -26.08 11.42 18.99
C ASP A 203 -25.36 12.08 17.80
N GLY A 204 -24.06 12.30 17.98
CA GLY A 204 -23.16 12.75 16.94
C GLY A 204 -23.24 14.24 16.60
N VAL A 205 -23.95 15.05 17.38
CA VAL A 205 -24.08 16.49 17.15
C VAL A 205 -22.69 17.13 17.17
N CYS A 206 -22.31 17.78 16.07
CA CYS A 206 -20.98 18.37 15.96
C CYS A 206 -20.96 19.61 15.05
N ASP A 207 -19.89 20.40 15.21
CA ASP A 207 -19.47 21.38 14.23
C ASP A 207 -18.24 20.85 13.48
N VAL A 208 -18.21 20.99 12.15
CA VAL A 208 -17.03 20.70 11.33
C VAL A 208 -16.42 22.01 10.85
N LEU A 209 -15.20 22.29 11.28
CA LEU A 209 -14.52 23.57 11.09
C LEU A 209 -13.29 23.40 10.20
N ILE A 210 -13.18 24.22 9.15
CA ILE A 210 -12.06 24.19 8.20
C ILE A 210 -11.35 25.55 8.24
N GLY A 211 -10.06 25.50 8.54
CA GLY A 211 -9.24 26.70 8.74
C GLY A 211 -8.43 27.15 7.53
N ASP A 212 -7.44 28.00 7.80
CA ASP A 212 -6.61 28.65 6.80
C ASP A 212 -5.47 27.74 6.31
N PRO A 213 -5.21 27.62 5.00
CA PRO A 213 -4.11 26.80 4.50
C PRO A 213 -2.72 27.37 4.81
N GLN A 214 -2.59 28.68 5.00
CA GLN A 214 -1.31 29.36 5.24
C GLN A 214 -0.91 29.37 6.72
N LYS A 215 -1.79 28.89 7.60
CA LYS A 215 -1.55 28.86 9.03
C LYS A 215 -1.49 27.41 9.54
N ALA A 216 -0.33 26.78 9.36
CA ALA A 216 -0.02 25.52 10.04
C ALA A 216 0.34 25.86 11.50
N TYR A 217 -0.51 25.48 12.44
CA TYR A 217 -0.55 26.12 13.77
C TYR A 217 0.16 25.34 14.90
N PRO A 218 0.79 26.05 15.87
CA PRO A 218 0.83 25.65 17.29
C PRO A 218 -0.56 25.83 17.95
N PRO A 219 -0.85 25.21 19.11
CA PRO A 219 -2.22 25.03 19.66
C PRO A 219 -3.09 26.29 19.88
N ALA A 220 -2.53 27.51 19.84
CA ALA A 220 -3.24 28.75 20.20
C ALA A 220 -4.16 29.36 19.12
N GLU A 221 -4.18 28.84 17.89
CA GLU A 221 -4.92 29.46 16.77
C GLU A 221 -5.78 28.47 15.97
N ARG A 222 -6.23 27.37 16.59
CA ARG A 222 -7.15 26.39 15.98
C ARG A 222 -8.42 27.06 15.41
N PRO A 223 -9.00 26.56 14.30
CA PRO A 223 -10.23 27.12 13.77
C PRO A 223 -11.37 27.01 14.80
N THR A 224 -12.08 28.12 14.97
CA THR A 224 -13.26 28.22 15.85
C THR A 224 -14.49 28.52 15.02
N LEU A 225 -15.67 28.23 15.57
CA LEU A 225 -16.94 28.50 14.89
C LEU A 225 -17.08 29.98 14.48
N GLU A 226 -16.68 30.89 15.35
CA GLU A 226 -16.75 32.34 15.11
C GLU A 226 -15.78 32.81 14.03
N THR A 227 -14.53 32.32 14.06
CA THR A 227 -13.51 32.70 13.07
C THR A 227 -13.88 32.21 11.67
N VAL A 228 -14.34 30.97 11.54
CA VAL A 228 -14.78 30.41 10.25
C VAL A 228 -16.01 31.15 9.72
N LYS A 229 -17.02 31.40 10.57
CA LYS A 229 -18.22 32.16 10.17
C LYS A 229 -17.89 33.57 9.70
N THR A 230 -17.06 34.29 10.47
CA THR A 230 -16.66 35.66 10.15
C THR A 230 -15.93 35.73 8.81
N TRP A 231 -15.02 34.78 8.57
CA TRP A 231 -14.31 34.68 7.29
C TRP A 231 -15.27 34.38 6.12
N CYS A 232 -16.15 33.38 6.25
CA CYS A 232 -17.14 33.05 5.21
C CYS A 232 -18.05 34.24 4.89
N GLN A 233 -18.53 34.95 5.91
CA GLN A 233 -19.35 36.16 5.73
C GLN A 233 -18.59 37.26 5.01
N GLY A 234 -17.31 37.46 5.34
CA GLY A 234 -16.44 38.40 4.64
C GLY A 234 -16.29 38.08 3.15
N GLN A 235 -16.09 36.79 2.82
CA GLN A 235 -15.99 36.34 1.43
C GLN A 235 -17.29 36.58 0.66
N LEU A 236 -18.44 36.17 1.21
CA LEU A 236 -19.75 36.34 0.59
C LEU A 236 -20.11 37.82 0.37
N LYS A 237 -19.70 38.72 1.27
CA LYS A 237 -19.96 40.17 1.14
C LYS A 237 -19.05 40.87 0.13
N SER A 238 -17.90 40.29 -0.22
CA SER A 238 -16.85 40.99 -0.97
C SER A 238 -17.07 41.05 -2.48
N GLU A 239 -18.20 40.58 -3.03
CA GLU A 239 -18.50 40.43 -4.47
C GLU A 239 -17.45 39.60 -5.27
N ARG A 240 -16.45 39.00 -4.59
CA ARG A 240 -15.32 38.24 -5.18
C ARG A 240 -15.61 36.78 -5.49
N VAL A 241 -16.84 36.31 -5.31
CA VAL A 241 -17.18 34.88 -5.40
C VAL A 241 -17.50 34.51 -6.85
N GLU A 242 -16.56 34.77 -7.76
CA GLU A 242 -16.64 34.25 -9.13
C GLU A 242 -16.46 32.74 -9.12
N VAL A 243 -17.20 32.04 -10.00
CA VAL A 243 -17.07 30.59 -10.14
C VAL A 243 -15.64 30.27 -10.61
N PRO A 244 -14.84 29.54 -9.82
CA PRO A 244 -13.47 29.24 -10.20
C PRO A 244 -13.44 28.27 -11.39
N SER A 245 -12.44 28.43 -12.24
CA SER A 245 -12.09 27.37 -13.19
C SER A 245 -11.56 26.15 -12.43
N VAL A 246 -11.79 24.95 -12.95
CA VAL A 246 -11.18 23.71 -12.43
C VAL A 246 -9.65 23.78 -12.51
N PRO A 247 -8.91 23.35 -11.47
CA PRO A 247 -7.46 23.21 -11.52
C PRO A 247 -7.01 22.33 -12.67
N ARG A 248 -6.00 22.76 -13.42
CA ARG A 248 -5.45 22.01 -14.55
C ARG A 248 -3.99 21.68 -14.27
N ALA A 249 -3.56 20.55 -14.82
CA ALA A 249 -2.15 20.24 -14.86
C ALA A 249 -1.44 21.19 -15.83
N ASP A 250 -0.23 21.60 -15.47
CA ASP A 250 0.61 22.41 -16.35
C ASP A 250 1.15 21.59 -17.53
N GLY A 251 1.23 22.25 -18.69
CA GLY A 251 1.79 21.69 -19.91
C GLY A 251 0.94 20.63 -20.64
N LYS A 252 1.35 20.30 -21.87
CA LYS A 252 0.78 19.17 -22.61
C LYS A 252 1.42 17.89 -22.11
N ALA A 253 0.61 16.86 -21.85
CA ALA A 253 1.14 15.52 -21.63
C ALA A 253 1.92 15.09 -22.88
N ARG A 254 3.25 14.99 -22.78
CA ARG A 254 4.07 14.39 -23.82
C ARG A 254 4.11 12.90 -23.57
N ALA A 255 3.68 12.12 -24.56
CA ALA A 255 3.87 10.69 -24.53
C ALA A 255 5.38 10.38 -24.43
N PRO A 256 5.76 9.30 -23.73
CA PRO A 256 7.13 8.84 -23.77
C PRO A 256 7.48 8.45 -25.21
N GLU A 257 8.71 8.75 -25.62
CA GLU A 257 9.22 8.36 -26.92
C GLU A 257 9.87 6.98 -26.80
N ILE A 258 9.34 6.02 -27.55
CA ILE A 258 9.95 4.70 -27.65
C ILE A 258 11.09 4.84 -28.67
N PRO A 259 12.34 4.52 -28.30
CA PRO A 259 13.43 4.49 -29.27
C PRO A 259 13.04 3.55 -30.41
N HIS A 260 12.86 4.09 -31.61
CA HIS A 260 12.63 3.25 -32.78
C HIS A 260 13.90 2.46 -33.06
N ALA A 261 13.79 1.13 -33.23
CA ALA A 261 14.84 0.39 -33.92
C ALA A 261 14.90 0.96 -35.34
N SER A 262 16.03 1.57 -35.71
CA SER A 262 16.15 2.26 -36.99
C SER A 262 15.91 1.27 -38.13
N ALA A 263 14.96 1.58 -39.03
CA ALA A 263 14.57 0.69 -40.13
C ALA A 263 15.72 0.44 -41.14
N SER A 264 16.78 1.25 -41.07
CA SER A 264 17.97 1.15 -41.90
C SER A 264 19.06 0.22 -41.37
N GLY A 265 18.94 -0.34 -40.16
CA GLY A 265 19.98 -1.20 -39.57
C GLY A 265 21.31 -0.50 -39.25
N ASP A 266 21.47 0.78 -39.61
CA ASP A 266 22.73 1.55 -39.50
C ASP A 266 22.79 2.50 -38.30
N GLU A 267 21.64 2.85 -37.69
CA GLU A 267 21.63 3.56 -36.41
C GLU A 267 21.53 2.54 -35.28
N ALA A 268 22.67 2.31 -34.62
CA ALA A 268 22.77 1.45 -33.46
C ALA A 268 21.68 1.83 -32.44
N ALA A 269 20.86 0.86 -32.04
CA ALA A 269 20.01 1.01 -30.87
C ALA A 269 20.87 1.59 -29.72
N PRO A 270 20.34 2.53 -28.91
CA PRO A 270 21.10 3.06 -27.79
C PRO A 270 21.67 1.87 -27.00
N PRO A 271 22.98 1.89 -26.69
CA PRO A 271 23.65 0.74 -26.10
C PRO A 271 22.89 0.33 -24.84
N ALA A 272 22.64 -0.98 -24.70
CA ALA A 272 22.02 -1.50 -23.49
C ALA A 272 22.83 -1.01 -22.29
N PRO A 273 22.17 -0.53 -21.21
CA PRO A 273 22.87 -0.01 -20.06
C PRO A 273 23.83 -1.07 -19.52
N SER A 274 25.09 -0.66 -19.33
CA SER A 274 26.17 -1.57 -18.97
C SER A 274 26.21 -1.86 -17.47
N ARG A 275 25.62 -0.96 -16.66
CA ARG A 275 25.61 -1.00 -15.21
C ARG A 275 24.28 -0.46 -14.68
N PHE A 276 23.90 -0.98 -13.52
CA PHE A 276 22.72 -0.54 -12.79
C PHE A 276 23.11 -0.16 -11.37
N PHE A 277 22.36 0.80 -10.83
CA PHE A 277 22.45 1.23 -9.44
C PHE A 277 21.13 0.94 -8.75
N THR A 278 21.18 0.55 -7.49
CA THR A 278 20.00 0.22 -6.69
C THR A 278 19.95 1.06 -5.42
N ALA A 279 18.76 1.54 -5.10
CA ALA A 279 18.44 2.14 -3.81
C ALA A 279 17.28 1.39 -3.16
N THR A 280 17.30 1.37 -1.84
CA THR A 280 16.22 0.86 -1.01
C THR A 280 15.15 1.93 -0.82
N LEU A 281 13.90 1.59 -1.10
CA LEU A 281 12.73 2.40 -0.77
C LEU A 281 12.04 1.79 0.45
N ASP A 282 12.28 2.38 1.62
CA ASP A 282 11.58 2.03 2.85
C ASP A 282 10.23 2.75 2.91
N ILE A 283 9.19 2.01 3.28
CA ILE A 283 7.80 2.45 3.28
C ILE A 283 7.15 2.06 4.61
N GLN A 284 6.71 3.04 5.40
CA GLN A 284 5.89 2.82 6.60
C GLN A 284 4.45 3.20 6.31
N LEU A 285 3.50 2.28 6.51
CA LEU A 285 2.09 2.56 6.28
C LEU A 285 1.51 3.36 7.44
N LEU A 286 1.18 4.64 7.22
CA LEU A 286 0.59 5.51 8.24
C LEU A 286 -0.93 5.30 8.37
N THR A 287 -1.57 4.87 7.29
CA THR A 287 -2.95 4.39 7.30
C THR A 287 -3.06 3.07 6.52
N PRO A 288 -4.15 2.30 6.65
CA PRO A 288 -4.27 1.06 5.89
C PRO A 288 -4.16 1.29 4.38
N VAL A 289 -3.48 0.42 3.64
CA VAL A 289 -3.27 0.61 2.19
C VAL A 289 -3.89 -0.51 1.37
N VAL A 290 -4.64 -0.13 0.34
CA VAL A 290 -5.24 -1.09 -0.60
C VAL A 290 -4.29 -1.37 -1.76
N SER A 291 -3.74 -2.58 -1.78
CA SER A 291 -2.94 -3.12 -2.88
C SER A 291 -3.81 -4.04 -3.74
N TYR A 292 -4.54 -3.49 -4.71
CA TYR A 292 -5.61 -4.20 -5.41
C TYR A 292 -5.28 -5.65 -5.83
N GLU A 293 -6.03 -6.59 -5.27
CA GLU A 293 -6.20 -7.96 -5.76
C GLU A 293 -7.36 -8.01 -6.79
N VAL A 294 -7.59 -9.17 -7.39
CA VAL A 294 -8.77 -9.46 -8.22
C VAL A 294 -10.06 -9.15 -7.43
N PRO A 295 -10.96 -8.28 -7.93
CA PRO A 295 -12.19 -7.95 -7.23
C PRO A 295 -13.13 -9.16 -7.15
N LEU A 296 -13.77 -9.34 -5.99
CA LEU A 296 -14.75 -10.40 -5.76
C LEU A 296 -16.04 -9.79 -5.19
N SER A 297 -17.07 -9.65 -6.02
CA SER A 297 -18.36 -9.05 -5.62
C SER A 297 -18.18 -7.64 -5.01
N ASN A 298 -18.79 -7.35 -3.87
CA ASN A 298 -18.67 -6.09 -3.12
C ASN A 298 -17.44 -6.01 -2.21
N GLU A 299 -16.43 -6.86 -2.42
CA GLU A 299 -15.19 -6.87 -1.64
C GLU A 299 -14.03 -6.25 -2.44
N VAL A 300 -13.43 -5.20 -1.88
CA VAL A 300 -12.15 -4.64 -2.31
C VAL A 300 -11.04 -5.36 -1.56
N ARG A 301 -10.42 -6.33 -2.22
CA ARG A 301 -9.34 -7.14 -1.63
C ARG A 301 -7.97 -6.54 -1.92
N SER A 302 -7.05 -6.75 -0.97
CA SER A 302 -5.64 -6.41 -1.13
C SER A 302 -4.77 -7.65 -1.18
N LEU A 303 -3.65 -7.54 -1.88
CA LEU A 303 -2.50 -8.42 -1.74
C LEU A 303 -1.79 -8.13 -0.41
N ASP A 304 -0.97 -9.08 0.03
CA ASP A 304 -0.08 -9.01 1.19
C ASP A 304 1.25 -8.25 0.91
N PHE A 305 1.37 -7.63 -0.26
CA PHE A 305 2.48 -6.77 -0.68
C PHE A 305 2.00 -5.57 -1.51
N LEU A 306 2.82 -4.53 -1.65
CA LEU A 306 2.54 -3.41 -2.56
C LEU A 306 3.17 -3.67 -3.91
N ARG A 307 2.36 -3.65 -4.98
CA ARG A 307 2.90 -3.89 -6.33
C ARG A 307 3.79 -2.76 -6.82
N GLY A 308 4.82 -3.11 -7.60
CA GLY A 308 5.62 -2.15 -8.35
C GLY A 308 4.79 -1.31 -9.32
N THR A 309 3.62 -1.78 -9.75
CA THR A 309 2.65 -0.99 -10.54
C THR A 309 2.04 0.21 -9.79
N VAL A 310 2.09 0.19 -8.46
CA VAL A 310 1.68 1.31 -7.59
C VAL A 310 2.88 2.23 -7.32
N LEU A 311 4.05 1.64 -7.09
CA LEU A 311 5.27 2.35 -6.68
C LEU A 311 5.97 3.06 -7.84
N LEU A 312 6.12 2.40 -8.99
CA LEU A 312 6.79 2.94 -10.17
C LEU A 312 6.20 4.27 -10.63
N PRO A 313 4.86 4.45 -10.79
CA PRO A 313 4.31 5.74 -11.18
C PRO A 313 4.53 6.84 -10.15
N TRP A 314 4.64 6.49 -8.86
CA TRP A 314 4.93 7.46 -7.80
C TRP A 314 6.40 7.89 -7.87
N VAL A 315 7.34 6.95 -7.93
CA VAL A 315 8.79 7.23 -8.08
C VAL A 315 9.05 8.05 -9.35
N HIS A 316 8.54 7.59 -10.50
CA HIS A 316 8.75 8.25 -11.79
C HIS A 316 8.23 9.69 -11.78
N ARG A 317 7.07 9.92 -11.20
CA ARG A 317 6.47 11.25 -11.06
C ARG A 317 7.30 12.19 -10.20
N ARG A 318 7.89 11.72 -9.11
CA ARG A 318 8.78 12.54 -8.26
C ARG A 318 10.00 13.00 -9.05
N LEU A 319 10.62 12.09 -9.81
CA LEU A 319 11.73 12.43 -10.72
C LEU A 319 11.28 13.40 -11.82
N ARG A 320 10.11 13.17 -12.44
CA ARG A 320 9.52 14.08 -13.44
C ARG A 320 9.22 15.47 -12.88
N ALA A 321 8.81 15.58 -11.62
CA ALA A 321 8.57 16.86 -10.97
C ALA A 321 9.88 17.63 -10.76
N ALA A 322 10.98 16.92 -10.44
CA ALA A 322 12.31 17.51 -10.32
C ALA A 322 12.97 17.83 -11.68
N ALA A 323 12.58 17.12 -12.75
CA ALA A 323 13.06 17.34 -14.11
C ALA A 323 11.91 17.32 -15.17
N PRO A 324 11.06 18.37 -15.23
CA PRO A 324 9.85 18.35 -16.07
C PRO A 324 10.11 18.19 -17.58
N GLU A 325 11.17 18.85 -18.08
CA GLU A 325 11.53 18.91 -19.50
C GLU A 325 12.62 17.91 -19.91
N ASP A 326 13.13 17.08 -18.97
CA ASP A 326 14.18 16.12 -19.28
C ASP A 326 13.60 14.88 -20.00
N ALA A 327 14.04 14.63 -21.23
CA ALA A 327 13.59 13.52 -22.06
C ALA A 327 14.08 12.16 -21.53
N LEU A 328 15.29 12.08 -20.97
CA LEU A 328 15.79 10.82 -20.38
C LEU A 328 14.94 10.43 -19.16
N VAL A 329 14.59 11.39 -18.31
CA VAL A 329 13.68 11.15 -17.17
C VAL A 329 12.26 10.86 -17.64
N ARG A 330 11.78 11.51 -18.70
CA ARG A 330 10.48 11.21 -19.34
C ARG A 330 10.40 9.74 -19.75
N ASP A 331 11.41 9.27 -20.46
CA ASP A 331 11.38 7.99 -21.18
C ASP A 331 11.97 6.85 -20.35
N ALA A 332 12.53 7.15 -19.17
CA ALA A 332 13.25 6.21 -18.32
C ALA A 332 12.54 4.86 -18.14
N VAL A 333 11.21 4.87 -17.96
CA VAL A 333 10.44 3.63 -17.79
C VAL A 333 10.36 2.81 -19.08
N VAL A 334 10.08 3.46 -20.23
CA VAL A 334 9.94 2.76 -21.52
C VAL A 334 11.27 2.34 -22.11
N ALA A 335 12.34 3.07 -21.77
CA ALA A 335 13.71 2.77 -22.19
C ALA A 335 14.40 1.73 -21.29
N GLY A 336 13.75 1.27 -20.21
CA GLY A 336 14.32 0.28 -19.28
C GLY A 336 15.38 0.85 -18.35
N ASP A 337 15.43 2.17 -18.17
CA ASP A 337 16.37 2.86 -17.29
C ASP A 337 15.86 3.04 -15.87
N LEU A 338 14.55 2.96 -15.63
CA LEU A 338 13.94 3.04 -14.30
C LEU A 338 13.06 1.83 -14.07
N LEU A 339 13.38 1.07 -13.03
CA LEU A 339 12.61 -0.08 -12.60
C LEU A 339 12.33 0.01 -11.10
N VAL A 340 11.17 -0.45 -10.66
CA VAL A 340 10.80 -0.50 -9.24
C VAL A 340 10.22 -1.88 -8.93
N SER A 341 10.75 -2.56 -7.93
CA SER A 341 10.24 -3.86 -7.49
C SER A 341 8.89 -3.74 -6.78
N ASP A 342 8.25 -4.88 -6.52
CA ASP A 342 7.23 -4.99 -5.48
C ASP A 342 7.85 -4.64 -4.11
N ALA A 343 7.06 -4.04 -3.21
CA ALA A 343 7.46 -3.87 -1.81
C ALA A 343 6.88 -4.98 -0.94
N THR A 344 7.73 -5.69 -0.21
CA THR A 344 7.36 -6.77 0.71
C THR A 344 7.56 -6.35 2.17
N ALA A 345 6.92 -7.05 3.10
CA ALA A 345 7.00 -6.74 4.52
C ALA A 345 8.43 -6.83 5.06
N VAL A 346 8.74 -6.03 6.09
CA VAL A 346 10.02 -6.05 6.82
C VAL A 346 9.75 -6.28 8.30
N ILE A 347 10.52 -7.16 8.92
CA ILE A 347 10.47 -7.43 10.37
C ILE A 347 11.83 -7.13 11.01
N ALA A 348 11.84 -6.99 12.34
CA ALA A 348 13.09 -6.96 13.10
C ALA A 348 13.63 -8.38 13.27
N GLY A 349 14.90 -8.60 12.93
CA GLY A 349 15.65 -9.82 13.19
C GLY A 349 16.19 -9.88 14.62
N ALA A 350 16.76 -11.02 14.99
CA ALA A 350 17.23 -11.30 16.36
C ALA A 350 18.33 -10.32 16.83
N GLU A 351 19.16 -9.83 15.90
CA GLU A 351 20.28 -8.92 16.16
C GLU A 351 19.96 -7.46 15.83
N GLY A 352 18.67 -7.10 15.72
CA GLY A 352 18.24 -5.74 15.34
C GLY A 352 18.39 -5.43 13.85
N GLU A 353 18.84 -6.39 13.04
CA GLU A 353 18.81 -6.30 11.58
C GLU A 353 17.37 -6.21 11.06
N SER A 354 17.16 -5.58 9.91
CA SER A 354 15.85 -5.53 9.25
C SER A 354 15.75 -6.60 8.19
N LEU A 355 14.94 -7.62 8.44
CA LEU A 355 14.74 -8.74 7.52
C LEU A 355 13.57 -8.46 6.58
N GLN A 356 13.87 -8.38 5.28
CA GLN A 356 12.84 -8.25 4.24
C GLN A 356 12.30 -9.63 3.87
N GLY A 357 10.98 -9.75 3.79
CA GLY A 357 10.32 -10.99 3.41
C GLY A 357 10.51 -11.31 1.92
N MET A 358 10.95 -12.53 1.63
CA MET A 358 11.01 -13.09 0.27
C MET A 358 9.90 -14.14 0.09
N PRO A 359 9.19 -14.18 -1.06
CA PRO A 359 8.09 -15.12 -1.26
C PRO A 359 8.51 -16.57 -1.04
N VAL A 360 7.80 -17.30 -0.19
CA VAL A 360 8.11 -18.69 0.17
C VAL A 360 8.44 -19.53 -1.08
N PRO A 361 9.62 -20.17 -1.15
CA PRO A 361 9.95 -21.05 -2.26
C PRO A 361 8.98 -22.24 -2.31
N LEU A 362 8.34 -22.46 -3.46
CA LEU A 362 7.29 -23.49 -3.65
C LEU A 362 7.80 -24.93 -3.60
N VAL A 363 9.11 -25.10 -3.48
CA VAL A 363 9.80 -26.37 -3.26
C VAL A 363 9.95 -26.69 -1.76
N LEU A 364 9.52 -25.81 -0.85
CA LEU A 364 9.58 -26.07 0.58
C LEU A 364 8.31 -26.76 1.08
N SER A 365 8.48 -27.70 2.00
CA SER A 365 7.37 -28.36 2.70
C SER A 365 7.66 -28.51 4.20
N ARG A 366 6.62 -28.64 5.01
CA ARG A 366 6.73 -28.89 6.46
C ARG A 366 5.96 -30.15 6.86
N PRO A 367 6.36 -30.88 7.91
CA PRO A 367 5.57 -31.98 8.45
C PRO A 367 4.14 -31.54 8.79
N LYS A 368 3.13 -32.36 8.45
CA LYS A 368 1.73 -32.06 8.75
C LYS A 368 1.44 -32.10 10.25
N ASN A 369 2.09 -33.04 10.94
CA ASN A 369 2.04 -33.24 12.38
C ASN A 369 3.50 -33.21 12.88
N PRO A 370 4.04 -32.05 13.29
CA PRO A 370 5.40 -32.00 13.78
C PRO A 370 5.52 -32.88 15.03
N PRO A 371 6.60 -33.67 15.17
CA PRO A 371 6.83 -34.45 16.38
C PRO A 371 6.85 -33.53 17.59
N ARG A 372 6.19 -33.93 18.69
CA ARG A 372 6.23 -33.23 19.98
C ARG A 372 7.62 -33.42 20.58
N THR A 373 8.61 -32.66 20.12
CA THR A 373 9.92 -32.61 20.79
C THR A 373 9.80 -31.68 21.99
N SER A 374 9.57 -32.25 23.18
CA SER A 374 9.98 -31.61 24.42
C SER A 374 11.51 -31.65 24.48
N PRO A 375 12.22 -30.53 24.68
CA PRO A 375 13.59 -30.62 25.15
C PRO A 375 13.52 -31.22 26.55
N ALA A 376 14.08 -32.40 26.75
CA ALA A 376 14.43 -32.87 28.08
C ALA A 376 15.50 -31.92 28.63
N GLY A 377 15.11 -30.95 29.44
CA GLY A 377 16.03 -29.99 30.05
C GLY A 377 15.27 -28.86 30.73
N ASN A 378 15.32 -28.85 32.06
CA ASN A 378 14.72 -27.85 32.92
C ASN A 378 15.18 -26.42 32.55
N ALA A 379 14.30 -25.64 31.94
CA ALA A 379 14.30 -24.19 32.02
C ALA A 379 12.89 -23.70 31.64
N SER A 380 12.24 -23.04 32.59
CA SER A 380 11.06 -22.21 32.37
C SER A 380 11.39 -21.23 31.25
N THR A 381 10.92 -21.50 30.04
CA THR A 381 11.03 -20.56 28.92
C THR A 381 9.91 -19.53 29.11
N PRO A 382 10.21 -18.22 28.99
CA PRO A 382 9.17 -17.19 29.09
C PRO A 382 8.11 -17.44 28.01
N ASP A 383 6.86 -17.26 28.39
CA ASP A 383 5.70 -17.35 27.51
C ASP A 383 5.93 -16.43 26.28
N GLY A 384 5.84 -16.98 25.06
CA GLY A 384 6.02 -16.21 23.81
C GLY A 384 7.13 -16.65 22.85
N SER A 385 7.97 -17.67 23.14
CA SER A 385 8.98 -18.13 22.18
C SER A 385 8.37 -18.94 21.02
N HIS A 386 8.42 -18.40 19.80
CA HIS A 386 7.99 -19.06 18.56
C HIS A 386 8.58 -20.48 18.42
N LYS A 387 7.72 -21.50 18.21
CA LYS A 387 8.19 -22.89 18.09
C LYS A 387 8.94 -23.10 16.78
N PRO A 388 10.17 -23.65 16.79
CA PRO A 388 10.89 -23.99 15.58
C PRO A 388 10.16 -25.07 14.79
N ILE A 389 10.00 -24.86 13.49
CA ILE A 389 9.42 -25.83 12.56
C ILE A 389 10.49 -26.25 11.55
N ALA A 390 10.71 -27.56 11.43
CA ALA A 390 11.54 -28.14 10.39
C ALA A 390 10.89 -27.96 9.01
N ILE A 391 11.63 -27.36 8.09
CA ILE A 391 11.23 -27.10 6.70
C ILE A 391 12.16 -27.87 5.79
N THR A 392 11.58 -28.72 4.94
CA THR A 392 12.31 -29.58 4.01
C THR A 392 12.33 -28.98 2.62
N ASN A 393 13.51 -28.92 2.02
CA ASN A 393 13.72 -28.51 0.64
C ASN A 393 13.57 -29.71 -0.31
N ARG A 394 12.46 -29.75 -1.04
CA ARG A 394 12.13 -30.82 -1.99
C ARG A 394 13.04 -30.87 -3.21
N LEU A 395 13.88 -29.86 -3.48
CA LEU A 395 14.87 -29.94 -4.56
C LEU A 395 16.03 -30.88 -4.22
N LEU A 396 16.35 -31.01 -2.93
CA LEU A 396 17.49 -31.79 -2.45
C LEU A 396 17.06 -33.06 -1.73
N ALA A 397 15.87 -33.07 -1.12
CA ALA A 397 15.31 -34.23 -0.44
C ALA A 397 14.32 -35.00 -1.33
N GLY A 398 14.46 -36.33 -1.37
CA GLY A 398 13.48 -37.26 -1.95
C GLY A 398 12.19 -37.31 -1.13
N GLU A 399 11.14 -38.00 -1.59
CA GLU A 399 9.83 -38.08 -0.90
C GLU A 399 9.96 -38.36 0.61
N PRO A 400 9.38 -37.52 1.50
CA PRO A 400 9.57 -37.69 2.94
C PRO A 400 8.78 -38.92 3.39
N GLU A 401 9.29 -39.64 4.39
CA GLU A 401 8.57 -40.79 4.98
C GLU A 401 7.27 -40.36 5.66
N ASP A 402 7.27 -39.19 6.31
CA ASP A 402 6.10 -38.60 6.96
C ASP A 402 5.28 -37.70 6.02
N VAL A 403 3.99 -37.54 6.32
CA VAL A 403 3.10 -36.68 5.54
C VAL A 403 3.49 -35.21 5.68
N HIS A 404 3.94 -34.60 4.60
CA HIS A 404 4.25 -33.16 4.55
C HIS A 404 3.12 -32.33 3.93
N LYS A 405 3.02 -31.06 4.36
CA LYS A 405 2.23 -30.00 3.72
C LYS A 405 3.19 -29.06 2.97
N PRO A 406 2.98 -28.79 1.67
CA PRO A 406 3.75 -27.79 0.95
C PRO A 406 3.48 -26.38 1.49
N LEU A 407 4.51 -25.55 1.58
CA LEU A 407 4.36 -24.13 1.89
C LEU A 407 4.05 -23.39 0.60
N ARG A 408 2.84 -22.80 0.50
CA ARG A 408 2.28 -22.30 -0.77
C ARG A 408 2.05 -20.78 -0.82
N ALA A 409 2.29 -20.08 0.28
CA ALA A 409 1.99 -18.67 0.44
C ALA A 409 2.81 -18.05 1.59
N GLY A 410 2.86 -16.72 1.63
CA GLY A 410 3.61 -15.95 2.60
C GLY A 410 5.08 -15.76 2.21
N TYR A 411 5.86 -15.34 3.19
CA TYR A 411 7.25 -14.93 3.03
C TYR A 411 8.15 -15.69 4.01
N VAL A 412 9.40 -15.90 3.61
CA VAL A 412 10.50 -16.26 4.49
C VAL A 412 11.32 -15.01 4.80
N PHE A 413 11.74 -14.88 6.06
CA PHE A 413 12.51 -13.78 6.59
C PHE A 413 13.82 -14.37 7.12
N VAL A 414 14.86 -14.26 6.31
CA VAL A 414 16.17 -14.86 6.57
C VAL A 414 17.26 -13.82 6.30
N PRO A 415 18.39 -13.87 7.02
CA PRO A 415 19.53 -13.01 6.71
C PRO A 415 20.08 -13.30 5.31
N ALA A 416 20.75 -12.30 4.73
CA ALA A 416 21.33 -12.41 3.39
C ALA A 416 22.39 -13.51 3.31
N ASP A 417 23.20 -13.63 4.36
CA ASP A 417 24.21 -14.68 4.52
C ASP A 417 23.73 -15.79 5.46
N ARG A 418 24.27 -16.99 5.24
CA ARG A 418 23.97 -18.16 6.09
C ARG A 418 24.55 -17.92 7.50
N PRO A 419 23.74 -18.05 8.57
CA PRO A 419 24.24 -18.01 9.94
C PRO A 419 25.25 -19.13 10.22
N GLU A 420 26.24 -18.89 11.08
CA GLU A 420 27.30 -19.86 11.38
C GLU A 420 26.81 -21.10 12.19
N ALA A 421 25.63 -21.05 12.80
CA ALA A 421 25.10 -22.11 13.66
C ALA A 421 24.03 -22.97 12.96
N PRO A 422 24.34 -24.22 12.54
CA PRO A 422 23.47 -25.03 11.68
C PRO A 422 22.23 -25.64 12.36
N ASP A 423 22.19 -25.76 13.69
CA ASP A 423 21.10 -26.43 14.43
C ASP A 423 20.06 -25.46 15.04
N ASN A 424 20.17 -24.16 14.75
CA ASN A 424 19.29 -23.13 15.31
C ASN A 424 18.17 -22.70 14.34
N VAL A 425 17.19 -21.98 14.87
CA VAL A 425 16.22 -21.24 14.05
C VAL A 425 16.98 -20.22 13.21
N VAL A 426 16.99 -20.41 11.89
CA VAL A 426 17.77 -19.57 10.95
C VAL A 426 16.97 -18.38 10.41
N GLY A 427 15.70 -18.28 10.79
CA GLY A 427 14.82 -17.21 10.38
C GLY A 427 13.36 -17.51 10.67
N CYS A 428 12.47 -16.75 10.04
CA CYS A 428 11.04 -16.83 10.28
C CYS A 428 10.26 -17.02 8.97
N PHE A 429 8.99 -17.41 9.06
CA PHE A 429 8.09 -17.42 7.92
C PHE A 429 6.67 -16.97 8.33
N GLY A 430 5.96 -16.31 7.41
CA GLY A 430 4.60 -15.85 7.65
C GLY A 430 4.18 -14.79 6.64
N ALA A 431 3.00 -14.20 6.84
CA ALA A 431 2.49 -13.12 6.00
C ALA A 431 1.79 -12.07 6.85
N PRO A 432 1.85 -10.77 6.47
CA PRO A 432 1.11 -9.74 7.17
C PRO A 432 -0.40 -9.99 7.07
N ALA A 433 -1.10 -9.88 8.19
CA ALA A 433 -2.55 -10.03 8.22
C ALA A 433 -3.26 -8.79 7.66
N LEU A 434 -4.17 -9.00 6.71
CA LEU A 434 -5.00 -7.90 6.18
C LEU A 434 -6.08 -7.50 7.19
N VAL A 435 -6.34 -6.20 7.29
CA VAL A 435 -7.43 -5.63 8.08
C VAL A 435 -8.66 -5.42 7.21
N GLY A 436 -9.81 -5.93 7.66
CA GLY A 436 -11.10 -5.79 6.97
C GLY A 436 -11.95 -4.68 7.59
N ARG A 437 -12.58 -3.86 6.75
CA ARG A 437 -13.56 -2.83 7.17
C ARG A 437 -14.82 -2.91 6.31
N GLN A 438 -15.96 -3.09 6.96
CA GLN A 438 -17.26 -2.99 6.30
C GLN A 438 -17.72 -1.53 6.28
N SER A 439 -18.42 -1.15 5.22
CA SER A 439 -18.91 0.22 5.03
C SER A 439 -20.21 0.21 4.25
N THR A 440 -21.12 1.10 4.63
CA THR A 440 -22.44 1.27 4.03
C THR A 440 -22.66 2.71 3.63
N ALA A 441 -23.21 2.96 2.45
CA ALA A 441 -23.65 4.30 2.06
C ALA A 441 -25.03 4.60 2.65
N HIS A 442 -25.21 5.79 3.24
CA HIS A 442 -26.50 6.26 3.75
C HIS A 442 -27.20 7.17 2.75
N ASP A 443 -28.52 7.22 2.81
CA ASP A 443 -29.32 8.18 2.07
C ASP A 443 -29.36 9.51 2.83
N PRO A 444 -28.98 10.63 2.20
CA PRO A 444 -28.93 11.93 2.86
C PRO A 444 -30.32 12.45 3.25
N ALA A 445 -31.38 12.07 2.52
CA ALA A 445 -32.74 12.55 2.80
C ALA A 445 -33.40 11.79 3.96
N THR A 446 -33.08 10.51 4.12
CA THR A 446 -33.73 9.64 5.11
C THR A 446 -32.83 9.23 6.28
N GLY A 447 -31.50 9.42 6.16
CA GLY A 447 -30.50 8.93 7.12
C GLY A 447 -30.29 7.41 7.12
N GLY A 448 -31.16 6.65 6.44
CA GLY A 448 -31.12 5.20 6.39
C GLY A 448 -30.02 4.64 5.47
N ALA A 449 -29.64 3.38 5.67
CA ALA A 449 -28.74 2.68 4.76
C ALA A 449 -29.37 2.52 3.36
N ARG A 450 -28.60 2.81 2.31
CA ARG A 450 -29.03 2.56 0.94
C ARG A 450 -28.95 1.07 0.60
N SER A 451 -30.02 0.55 -0.01
CA SER A 451 -30.07 -0.84 -0.43
C SER A 451 -28.93 -1.17 -1.43
N GLY A 452 -28.24 -2.29 -1.22
CA GLY A 452 -27.16 -2.77 -2.07
C GLY A 452 -25.83 -2.01 -1.99
N GLN A 453 -25.66 -1.09 -1.03
CA GLN A 453 -24.45 -0.25 -0.89
C GLN A 453 -23.54 -0.66 0.28
N LEU A 454 -23.58 -1.94 0.68
CA LEU A 454 -22.64 -2.53 1.63
C LEU A 454 -21.42 -3.08 0.88
N PHE A 455 -20.22 -2.66 1.30
CA PHE A 455 -18.96 -3.15 0.76
C PHE A 455 -17.93 -3.43 1.87
N LEU A 456 -17.01 -4.36 1.60
CA LEU A 456 -15.91 -4.73 2.49
C LEU A 456 -14.59 -4.33 1.84
N VAL A 457 -13.71 -3.67 2.60
CA VAL A 457 -12.34 -3.36 2.18
C VAL A 457 -11.37 -4.16 3.03
N ARG A 458 -10.58 -5.05 2.43
CA ARG A 458 -9.41 -5.66 3.06
C ARG A 458 -8.16 -4.93 2.61
N ALA A 459 -7.40 -4.38 3.56
CA ALA A 459 -6.21 -3.57 3.32
C ALA A 459 -5.01 -4.08 4.11
N LEU A 460 -3.80 -3.74 3.65
CA LEU A 460 -2.59 -3.82 4.45
C LEU A 460 -2.75 -2.92 5.68
N PRO A 461 -2.37 -3.37 6.89
CA PRO A 461 -2.58 -2.61 8.12
C PRO A 461 -1.67 -1.37 8.20
N ALA A 462 -2.13 -0.35 8.92
CA ALA A 462 -1.26 0.73 9.38
C ALA A 462 -0.17 0.16 10.32
N GLY A 463 0.97 0.83 10.40
CA GLY A 463 2.16 0.39 11.15
C GLY A 463 3.07 -0.59 10.39
N LEU A 464 2.57 -1.25 9.34
CA LEU A 464 3.37 -2.19 8.56
C LEU A 464 4.55 -1.47 7.89
N ARG A 465 5.75 -2.04 8.05
CA ARG A 465 6.95 -1.62 7.32
C ARG A 465 7.16 -2.50 6.10
N MET A 466 7.49 -1.88 4.98
CA MET A 466 7.68 -2.55 3.71
C MET A 466 8.90 -1.97 2.99
N ARG A 467 9.51 -2.77 2.12
CA ARG A 467 10.70 -2.38 1.37
C ARG A 467 10.59 -2.78 -0.09
N ALA A 468 10.90 -1.85 -0.99
CA ALA A 468 11.10 -2.09 -2.41
C ALA A 468 12.52 -1.67 -2.84
N THR A 469 12.91 -2.07 -4.04
CA THR A 469 14.16 -1.67 -4.68
C THR A 469 13.85 -0.78 -5.88
N VAL A 470 14.48 0.39 -5.92
CA VAL A 470 14.52 1.28 -7.09
C VAL A 470 15.81 1.01 -7.83
N THR A 471 15.72 0.60 -9.08
CA THR A 471 16.86 0.29 -9.94
C THR A 471 16.93 1.31 -11.06
N VAL A 472 18.11 1.89 -11.27
CA VAL A 472 18.36 2.86 -12.35
C VAL A 472 19.58 2.47 -13.18
N SER A 473 19.56 2.75 -14.48
CA SER A 473 20.76 2.60 -15.31
C SER A 473 21.81 3.65 -14.95
N ASP A 474 23.08 3.38 -15.27
CA ASP A 474 24.19 4.33 -15.16
C ASP A 474 23.87 5.72 -15.74
N ARG A 475 23.39 5.77 -16.98
CA ARG A 475 23.06 7.03 -17.67
C ARG A 475 21.94 7.81 -16.98
N LEU A 476 20.93 7.11 -16.44
CA LEU A 476 19.86 7.77 -15.71
C LEU A 476 20.36 8.24 -14.35
N PHE A 477 21.16 7.41 -13.66
CA PHE A 477 21.73 7.75 -12.37
C PHE A 477 22.56 9.03 -12.42
N ASP A 478 23.46 9.15 -13.40
CA ASP A 478 24.28 10.36 -13.60
C ASP A 478 23.42 11.60 -13.83
N ARG A 479 22.28 11.45 -14.50
CA ARG A 479 21.33 12.54 -14.74
C ARG A 479 20.54 12.93 -13.50
N ILE A 480 20.05 11.95 -12.71
CA ILE A 480 19.15 12.22 -11.58
C ILE A 480 19.87 12.46 -10.26
N ARG A 481 21.14 12.04 -10.11
CA ARG A 481 21.92 12.21 -8.87
C ARG A 481 21.83 13.64 -8.29
N PRO A 482 22.03 14.73 -9.06
CA PRO A 482 21.90 16.08 -8.51
C PRO A 482 20.47 16.49 -8.13
N LEU A 483 19.46 15.72 -8.53
CA LEU A 483 18.04 15.99 -8.33
C LEU A 483 17.43 15.14 -7.21
N LEU A 484 18.14 14.12 -6.71
CA LEU A 484 17.60 13.16 -5.74
C LEU A 484 17.13 13.85 -4.47
N ALA A 485 17.88 14.79 -3.90
CA ALA A 485 17.48 15.52 -2.69
C ALA A 485 16.17 16.32 -2.87
N ALA A 486 15.89 16.82 -4.08
CA ALA A 486 14.65 17.52 -4.39
C ALA A 486 13.49 16.55 -4.65
N ALA A 487 13.76 15.45 -5.35
CA ALA A 487 12.77 14.42 -5.68
C ALA A 487 12.42 13.53 -4.47
N PHE A 488 13.36 13.31 -3.57
CA PHE A 488 13.26 12.46 -2.38
C PHE A 488 14.06 13.12 -1.25
N PRO A 489 13.49 14.15 -0.58
CA PRO A 489 14.02 14.57 0.71
C PRO A 489 13.94 13.40 1.72
N ASP A 490 14.63 13.52 2.85
CA ASP A 490 14.84 12.43 3.83
C ASP A 490 13.59 11.61 4.13
N GLU A 491 12.44 12.27 4.24
CA GLU A 491 11.14 11.66 4.46
C GLU A 491 10.06 12.31 3.58
N VAL A 492 9.36 11.51 2.77
CA VAL A 492 8.26 11.94 1.88
C VAL A 492 6.96 11.24 2.22
N GLU A 493 5.91 12.00 2.56
CA GLU A 493 4.55 11.46 2.63
C GLU A 493 4.05 11.10 1.21
N ALA A 494 3.55 9.89 1.05
CA ALA A 494 3.02 9.34 -0.19
C ALA A 494 1.56 8.91 -0.03
N ARG A 495 0.81 9.02 -1.13
CA ARG A 495 -0.54 8.48 -1.27
C ARG A 495 -0.54 7.30 -2.23
N LEU A 496 -0.39 6.10 -1.66
CA LEU A 496 -0.24 4.83 -2.36
C LEU A 496 -1.56 4.03 -2.39
N GLY A 497 -1.71 3.13 -3.35
CA GLY A 497 -2.88 2.26 -3.48
C GLY A 497 -4.12 2.96 -4.07
N SER A 498 -5.30 2.72 -3.50
CA SER A 498 -6.57 3.19 -4.07
C SER A 498 -6.84 4.68 -3.82
N ARG A 499 -6.76 5.50 -4.88
CA ARG A 499 -7.18 6.92 -4.83
C ARG A 499 -8.65 7.13 -4.47
N ARG A 500 -9.54 6.18 -4.78
CA ARG A 500 -10.98 6.28 -4.47
C ARG A 500 -11.26 6.17 -2.97
N LEU A 501 -10.38 5.48 -2.24
CA LEU A 501 -10.47 5.27 -0.80
C LEU A 501 -9.46 6.12 -0.01
N SER A 502 -8.60 6.90 -0.68
CA SER A 502 -7.72 7.92 -0.08
C SER A 502 -8.37 8.77 1.02
N GLY A 503 -7.53 9.20 1.96
CA GLY A 503 -7.95 9.83 3.20
C GLY A 503 -7.79 8.86 4.35
N THR A 504 -8.74 7.94 4.50
CA THR A 504 -8.62 6.80 5.42
C THR A 504 -7.61 5.77 4.94
N TYR A 505 -7.47 5.59 3.62
CA TYR A 505 -6.51 4.64 3.07
C TYR A 505 -5.34 5.32 2.36
N GLY A 506 -4.23 4.60 2.25
CA GLY A 506 -3.15 4.91 1.31
C GLY A 506 -2.09 5.88 1.79
N CYS A 507 -2.14 6.38 3.03
CA CYS A 507 -1.08 7.25 3.55
C CYS A 507 0.14 6.40 3.93
N ALA A 508 1.33 6.78 3.45
CA ALA A 508 2.58 6.13 3.80
C ALA A 508 3.72 7.13 3.92
N GLN A 509 4.65 6.89 4.82
CA GLN A 509 5.91 7.60 4.93
C GLN A 509 6.96 6.83 4.11
N CYS A 510 7.64 7.51 3.19
CA CYS A 510 8.61 6.89 2.28
C CYS A 510 9.99 7.52 2.45
N LYS A 511 11.03 6.69 2.43
CA LYS A 511 12.44 7.10 2.47
C LYS A 511 13.22 6.33 1.43
N LEU A 512 13.99 7.05 0.61
CA LEU A 512 14.89 6.46 -0.38
C LEU A 512 16.32 6.49 0.16
N SER A 513 17.00 5.35 0.18
CA SER A 513 18.43 5.29 0.52
C SER A 513 19.29 5.89 -0.58
N ASP A 514 20.59 5.97 -0.31
CA ASP A 514 21.58 6.17 -1.35
C ASP A 514 21.56 5.02 -2.37
N PHE A 515 22.08 5.33 -3.56
CA PHE A 515 22.22 4.37 -4.65
C PHE A 515 23.62 3.76 -4.61
N ASP A 516 23.65 2.43 -4.51
CA ASP A 516 24.87 1.64 -4.64
C ASP A 516 24.92 0.98 -6.01
N GLU A 517 26.12 0.68 -6.51
CA GLU A 517 26.25 -0.16 -7.71
C GLU A 517 25.60 -1.52 -7.42
N ALA A 518 24.75 -1.99 -8.33
CA ALA A 518 24.06 -3.25 -8.12
C ALA A 518 25.11 -4.37 -8.06
N ASP A 519 25.27 -4.98 -6.89
CA ASP A 519 26.12 -6.15 -6.70
C ASP A 519 25.24 -7.42 -6.71
N PRO A 520 25.12 -8.08 -7.87
CA PRO A 520 24.40 -9.34 -7.95
C PRO A 520 25.25 -10.46 -7.32
N ALA A 521 24.99 -10.75 -6.06
CA ALA A 521 25.62 -11.84 -5.32
C ALA A 521 25.66 -13.13 -6.17
N SER A 522 26.86 -13.57 -6.55
CA SER A 522 27.09 -14.84 -7.24
C SER A 522 28.34 -15.51 -6.66
N ARG A 523 28.18 -16.74 -6.17
CA ARG A 523 29.28 -17.56 -5.68
C ARG A 523 29.46 -18.73 -6.65
N ALA A 524 30.51 -18.67 -7.47
CA ALA A 524 30.87 -19.71 -8.40
C ALA A 524 31.16 -21.03 -7.67
N GLY A 525 30.67 -22.16 -8.20
CA GLY A 525 31.00 -23.48 -7.64
C GLY A 525 30.22 -24.68 -8.20
N ASP A 526 28.96 -24.50 -8.61
CA ASP A 526 28.10 -25.58 -9.14
C ASP A 526 27.87 -25.41 -10.66
N PRO A 527 27.96 -26.47 -11.48
CA PRO A 527 27.53 -26.44 -12.89
C PRO A 527 26.04 -26.14 -13.10
N ALA A 528 25.19 -26.32 -12.08
CA ALA A 528 23.77 -25.99 -12.09
C ALA A 528 23.45 -24.76 -11.22
N PHE A 529 22.46 -23.98 -11.65
CA PHE A 529 21.97 -22.80 -10.96
C PHE A 529 20.55 -23.03 -10.44
N THR A 530 20.28 -22.61 -9.20
CA THR A 530 18.93 -22.59 -8.63
C THR A 530 18.39 -21.16 -8.71
N LEU A 531 17.34 -20.97 -9.52
CA LEU A 531 16.67 -19.69 -9.71
C LEU A 531 15.42 -19.64 -8.85
N TRP A 532 15.36 -18.72 -7.88
CA TRP A 532 14.18 -18.50 -7.04
C TRP A 532 13.54 -17.16 -7.38
N PHE A 533 12.35 -17.20 -7.97
CA PHE A 533 11.61 -16.01 -8.39
C PHE A 533 11.01 -15.28 -7.20
N THR A 534 11.46 -14.05 -6.96
CA THR A 534 11.02 -13.18 -5.85
C THR A 534 9.86 -12.26 -6.25
N SER A 535 9.46 -12.29 -7.51
CA SER A 535 8.28 -11.59 -8.03
C SER A 535 7.59 -12.46 -9.09
N ASP A 536 6.38 -12.06 -9.46
CA ASP A 536 5.66 -12.74 -10.54
C ASP A 536 6.39 -12.57 -11.88
N VAL A 537 6.34 -13.57 -12.75
CA VAL A 537 6.96 -13.53 -14.08
C VAL A 537 5.88 -13.57 -15.16
N LEU A 538 5.98 -12.64 -16.10
CA LEU A 538 5.11 -12.56 -17.27
C LEU A 538 5.92 -12.95 -18.51
N VAL A 539 5.50 -14.01 -19.19
CA VAL A 539 6.14 -14.49 -20.42
C VAL A 539 5.10 -14.71 -21.51
N ARG A 540 5.54 -14.66 -22.77
CA ARG A 540 4.70 -14.91 -23.94
C ARG A 540 4.93 -16.31 -24.49
N SER A 541 3.85 -16.91 -24.97
CA SER A 541 3.93 -18.13 -25.77
C SER A 541 4.56 -17.86 -27.14
N PRO A 542 4.93 -18.89 -27.92
CA PRO A 542 5.40 -18.72 -29.30
C PRO A 542 4.42 -17.95 -30.19
N GLN A 543 3.11 -18.08 -29.91
CA GLN A 543 2.03 -17.41 -30.66
C GLN A 543 1.80 -15.96 -30.17
N LEU A 544 2.70 -15.42 -29.34
CA LEU A 544 2.64 -14.06 -28.77
C LEU A 544 1.44 -13.80 -27.85
N GLY A 545 0.70 -14.84 -27.47
CA GLY A 545 -0.36 -14.80 -26.46
C GLY A 545 0.18 -14.97 -25.04
N PRO A 546 -0.72 -15.05 -24.03
CA PRO A 546 -0.33 -15.39 -22.66
C PRO A 546 0.43 -16.72 -22.64
N GLY A 547 1.69 -16.67 -22.20
CA GLY A 547 2.47 -17.86 -21.92
C GLY A 547 2.40 -18.22 -20.44
N GLY A 548 3.32 -19.08 -20.03
CA GLY A 548 3.51 -19.40 -18.62
C GLY A 548 4.02 -20.82 -18.39
N SER A 549 4.22 -21.61 -19.44
CA SER A 549 4.88 -22.91 -19.28
C SER A 549 6.36 -22.72 -18.91
N ILE A 550 6.99 -23.79 -18.42
CA ILE A 550 8.43 -23.78 -18.15
C ILE A 550 9.19 -23.50 -19.45
N GLU A 551 8.77 -24.07 -20.59
CA GLU A 551 9.39 -23.84 -21.89
C GLU A 551 9.30 -22.38 -22.33
N ASP A 552 8.18 -21.69 -22.05
CA ASP A 552 8.05 -20.26 -22.33
C ASP A 552 9.04 -19.42 -21.52
N LEU A 553 9.25 -19.80 -20.25
CA LEU A 553 10.22 -19.15 -19.38
C LEU A 553 11.66 -19.41 -19.81
N LEU A 554 12.02 -20.66 -20.14
CA LEU A 554 13.33 -21.00 -20.71
C LEU A 554 13.60 -20.23 -22.02
N ARG A 555 12.58 -20.07 -22.86
CA ARG A 555 12.67 -19.26 -24.08
C ARG A 555 12.86 -17.78 -23.76
N ALA A 556 12.24 -17.25 -22.71
CA ALA A 556 12.44 -15.88 -22.27
C ALA A 556 13.90 -15.65 -21.84
N PHE A 557 14.50 -16.58 -21.09
CA PHE A 557 15.92 -16.54 -20.75
C PHE A 557 16.83 -16.60 -21.98
N SER A 558 16.55 -17.51 -22.91
CA SER A 558 17.29 -17.60 -24.18
C SER A 558 17.24 -16.30 -24.98
N ARG A 559 16.05 -15.68 -25.13
CA ARG A 559 15.89 -14.37 -25.79
C ARG A 559 16.61 -13.25 -25.07
N ALA A 560 16.70 -13.33 -23.74
CA ALA A 560 17.43 -12.38 -22.93
C ALA A 560 18.94 -12.60 -22.94
N GLY A 561 19.47 -13.59 -23.67
CA GLY A 561 20.90 -13.86 -23.80
C GLY A 561 21.46 -14.85 -22.77
N ALA A 562 20.62 -15.50 -21.98
CA ALA A 562 20.99 -16.53 -21.00
C ALA A 562 20.35 -17.89 -21.34
N PRO A 563 20.74 -18.56 -22.44
CA PRO A 563 20.12 -19.84 -22.80
C PRO A 563 20.44 -20.91 -21.75
N VAL A 564 19.39 -21.39 -21.10
CA VAL A 564 19.43 -22.41 -20.04
C VAL A 564 18.46 -23.55 -20.34
N ALA A 565 18.73 -24.72 -19.78
CA ALA A 565 17.87 -25.89 -19.81
C ALA A 565 17.55 -26.36 -18.38
N LEU A 566 16.37 -26.94 -18.17
CA LEU A 566 16.03 -27.54 -16.88
C LEU A 566 16.95 -28.73 -16.59
N VAL A 567 17.36 -28.91 -15.34
CA VAL A 567 18.07 -30.12 -14.92
C VAL A 567 17.14 -31.33 -15.11
N GLY A 568 17.53 -32.26 -15.98
CA GLY A 568 16.87 -33.56 -16.16
C GLY A 568 17.77 -34.73 -15.72
N GLU A 569 17.21 -35.94 -15.67
CA GLU A 569 17.91 -37.16 -15.24
C GLU A 569 19.22 -37.43 -16.01
N ARG A 570 19.30 -37.06 -17.30
CA ARG A 570 20.51 -37.24 -18.14
C ARG A 570 21.62 -36.23 -17.84
N ASN A 571 21.30 -35.04 -17.33
CA ASN A 571 22.29 -34.01 -17.01
C ASN A 571 22.83 -34.18 -15.58
N ALA A 572 22.17 -34.99 -14.74
CA ALA A 572 22.63 -35.36 -13.41
C ALA A 572 23.89 -36.25 -13.43
N GLN A 573 24.29 -36.80 -14.58
CA GLN A 573 25.48 -37.65 -14.72
C GLN A 573 26.81 -36.88 -14.69
N GLN A 574 26.78 -35.54 -14.78
CA GLN A 574 27.94 -34.67 -14.54
C GLN A 574 27.95 -34.07 -13.12
N SER A 575 26.90 -34.32 -12.34
CA SER A 575 26.86 -34.11 -10.89
C SER A 575 27.28 -35.41 -10.20
N THR A 576 28.11 -35.34 -9.17
CA THR A 576 28.64 -36.53 -8.46
C THR A 576 27.58 -37.29 -7.67
N ALA A 577 26.32 -36.84 -7.67
CA ALA A 577 25.18 -37.54 -7.06
C ALA A 577 23.94 -37.42 -7.95
N SER A 578 23.31 -38.55 -8.27
CA SER A 578 21.95 -38.59 -8.81
C SER A 578 20.99 -37.95 -7.80
N PRO A 579 20.01 -37.14 -8.24
CA PRO A 579 19.01 -36.61 -7.33
C PRO A 579 18.25 -37.77 -6.65
N PRO A 580 17.94 -37.66 -5.36
CA PRO A 580 17.19 -38.69 -4.65
C PRO A 580 15.80 -38.89 -5.28
N GLU A 581 15.29 -40.11 -5.19
CA GLU A 581 13.99 -40.49 -5.75
C GLU A 581 12.87 -39.58 -5.20
N GLY A 582 12.05 -39.02 -6.10
CA GLY A 582 10.95 -38.11 -5.74
C GLY A 582 11.37 -36.66 -5.43
N ALA A 583 12.64 -36.29 -5.63
CA ALA A 583 13.08 -34.90 -5.56
C ALA A 583 12.48 -34.06 -6.71
N PHE A 584 12.19 -32.80 -6.42
CA PHE A 584 11.63 -31.86 -7.40
C PHE A 584 12.75 -31.31 -8.30
N THR A 585 12.45 -31.15 -9.58
CA THR A 585 13.31 -30.40 -10.52
C THR A 585 12.90 -28.92 -10.63
N ALA A 586 11.65 -28.63 -10.28
CA ALA A 586 11.05 -27.31 -10.27
C ALA A 586 9.85 -27.27 -9.32
N GLY A 587 9.57 -26.09 -8.75
CA GLY A 587 8.32 -25.79 -8.05
C GLY A 587 7.69 -24.58 -8.70
N VAL A 588 6.67 -24.78 -9.54
CA VAL A 588 6.04 -23.70 -10.32
C VAL A 588 4.55 -23.64 -10.01
N ARG A 589 4.04 -22.42 -9.86
CA ARG A 589 2.60 -22.15 -9.74
C ARG A 589 2.22 -20.98 -10.62
N HIS A 590 0.97 -20.94 -11.02
CA HIS A 590 0.41 -19.85 -11.81
C HIS A 590 -0.64 -19.10 -11.04
N LYS A 591 -0.79 -17.81 -11.35
CA LYS A 591 -1.93 -17.01 -10.89
C LYS A 591 -2.39 -16.02 -11.95
N ARG A 592 -3.65 -15.64 -11.82
CA ARG A 592 -4.27 -14.59 -12.62
C ARG A 592 -3.95 -13.22 -12.00
N VAL A 593 -3.54 -12.27 -12.83
CA VAL A 593 -3.22 -10.91 -12.44
C VAL A 593 -4.17 -9.97 -13.17
N ASP A 594 -5.11 -9.39 -12.41
CA ASP A 594 -5.95 -8.30 -12.86
C ASP A 594 -5.42 -6.97 -12.32
N SER A 595 -5.60 -5.91 -13.11
CA SER A 595 -5.19 -4.55 -12.74
C SER A 595 -6.15 -3.53 -13.34
N TRP A 596 -6.17 -2.34 -12.78
CA TRP A 596 -7.04 -1.24 -13.21
C TRP A 596 -6.20 -0.07 -13.72
N SER A 597 -6.64 0.59 -14.78
CA SER A 597 -6.06 1.85 -15.23
C SER A 597 -6.80 3.02 -14.60
N ALA A 598 -6.16 3.73 -13.66
CA ALA A 598 -6.74 4.93 -13.06
C ALA A 598 -6.89 6.07 -14.08
N ALA A 599 -5.98 6.19 -15.05
CA ALA A 599 -6.04 7.21 -16.09
C ALA A 599 -7.20 6.95 -17.07
N GLU A 600 -7.33 5.70 -17.54
CA GLU A 600 -8.32 5.31 -18.56
C GLU A 600 -9.66 4.86 -17.96
N HIS A 601 -9.77 4.78 -16.64
CA HIS A 601 -10.99 4.34 -15.93
C HIS A 601 -11.54 3.00 -16.43
N GLN A 602 -10.64 2.07 -16.76
CA GLN A 602 -11.01 0.74 -17.26
C GLN A 602 -10.10 -0.36 -16.72
N PRO A 603 -10.57 -1.62 -16.65
CA PRO A 603 -9.72 -2.76 -16.39
C PRO A 603 -8.61 -2.84 -17.45
N ARG A 604 -7.40 -3.18 -17.01
CA ARG A 604 -6.34 -3.60 -17.94
C ARG A 604 -6.56 -5.07 -18.30
N ALA A 605 -5.94 -5.49 -19.40
CA ALA A 605 -5.95 -6.90 -19.81
C ALA A 605 -5.49 -7.81 -18.66
N THR A 606 -6.29 -8.85 -18.38
CA THR A 606 -5.92 -9.94 -17.50
C THR A 606 -4.64 -10.61 -17.99
N ARG A 607 -3.75 -10.93 -17.05
CA ARG A 607 -2.49 -11.63 -17.34
C ARG A 607 -2.41 -12.94 -16.58
N THR A 608 -1.80 -13.93 -17.18
CA THR A 608 -1.38 -15.16 -16.50
C THR A 608 0.10 -14.99 -16.14
N ALA A 609 0.43 -15.16 -14.87
CA ALA A 609 1.80 -15.05 -14.38
C ALA A 609 2.26 -16.38 -13.78
N ILE A 610 3.55 -16.67 -13.95
CA ILE A 610 4.25 -17.61 -13.07
C ILE A 610 4.42 -16.89 -11.73
N SER A 611 3.88 -17.46 -10.66
CA SER A 611 3.81 -16.82 -9.36
C SER A 611 5.20 -16.69 -8.73
N ALA A 612 5.40 -15.60 -8.00
CA ALA A 612 6.51 -15.47 -7.05
C ALA A 612 6.58 -16.67 -6.09
N GLY A 613 7.78 -17.02 -5.65
CA GLY A 613 8.07 -18.25 -4.92
C GLY A 613 8.38 -19.44 -5.84
N SER A 614 8.15 -19.32 -7.15
CA SER A 614 8.53 -20.39 -8.08
C SER A 614 10.05 -20.60 -8.09
N VAL A 615 10.48 -21.85 -8.24
CA VAL A 615 11.91 -22.21 -8.26
C VAL A 615 12.20 -23.14 -9.43
N LEU A 616 13.30 -22.88 -10.13
CA LEU A 616 13.84 -23.72 -11.20
C LEU A 616 15.28 -24.10 -10.91
N ARG A 617 15.65 -25.37 -11.11
CA ARG A 617 17.04 -25.78 -11.19
C ARG A 617 17.45 -25.94 -12.65
N VAL A 618 18.43 -25.15 -13.10
CA VAL A 618 18.81 -25.04 -14.51
C VAL A 618 20.31 -25.25 -14.72
N VAL A 619 20.69 -25.60 -15.94
CA VAL A 619 22.08 -25.65 -16.41
C VAL A 619 22.21 -24.79 -17.68
N PRO A 620 23.42 -24.32 -18.04
CA PRO A 620 23.66 -23.76 -19.36
C PRO A 620 23.17 -24.71 -20.47
N ALA A 621 22.60 -24.15 -21.54
CA ALA A 621 22.24 -24.95 -22.70
C ALA A 621 23.48 -25.58 -23.35
N GLU A 622 23.29 -26.67 -24.09
CA GLU A 622 24.38 -27.42 -24.73
C GLU A 622 25.22 -26.51 -25.64
N GLY A 623 26.55 -26.58 -25.50
CA GLY A 623 27.49 -25.78 -26.30
C GLY A 623 27.61 -24.31 -25.90
N VAL A 624 27.00 -23.88 -24.79
CA VAL A 624 27.08 -22.49 -24.31
C VAL A 624 28.06 -22.37 -23.14
N ASP A 625 28.86 -21.30 -23.12
CA ASP A 625 29.76 -20.97 -22.01
C ASP A 625 28.97 -20.70 -20.71
N SER A 626 29.23 -21.53 -19.69
CA SER A 626 28.61 -21.42 -18.37
C SER A 626 28.91 -20.07 -17.71
N ALA A 627 30.12 -19.53 -17.86
CA ALA A 627 30.49 -18.26 -17.25
C ALA A 627 29.73 -17.09 -17.90
N ALA A 628 29.54 -17.12 -19.22
CA ALA A 628 28.71 -16.14 -19.93
C ALA A 628 27.24 -16.20 -19.51
N VAL A 629 26.68 -17.41 -19.38
CA VAL A 629 25.31 -17.59 -18.89
C VAL A 629 25.16 -17.07 -17.47
N LEU A 630 26.09 -17.39 -16.57
CA LEU A 630 26.05 -16.91 -15.19
C LEU A 630 26.11 -15.38 -15.14
N ARG A 631 27.05 -14.74 -15.84
CA ARG A 631 27.11 -13.26 -15.94
C ARG A 631 25.77 -12.68 -16.38
N ARG A 632 25.14 -13.29 -17.39
CA ARG A 632 23.87 -12.78 -17.90
C ARG A 632 22.69 -13.04 -16.96
N LEU A 633 22.63 -14.19 -16.29
CA LEU A 633 21.64 -14.45 -15.25
C LEU A 633 21.77 -13.46 -14.09
N THR A 634 23.00 -13.18 -13.69
CA THR A 634 23.40 -12.21 -12.67
C THR A 634 22.95 -10.78 -13.03
N GLU A 635 23.02 -10.36 -14.30
CA GLU A 635 22.42 -9.10 -14.75
C GLU A 635 20.88 -9.16 -14.70
N LEU A 636 20.29 -10.27 -15.17
CA LEU A 636 18.84 -10.47 -15.21
C LEU A 636 18.20 -10.61 -13.83
N SER A 637 18.93 -11.02 -12.80
CA SER A 637 18.41 -11.04 -11.42
C SER A 637 18.10 -9.61 -10.95
N VAL A 638 18.93 -8.63 -11.37
CA VAL A 638 18.75 -7.20 -11.11
C VAL A 638 17.62 -6.63 -11.96
N ILE A 639 17.62 -6.85 -13.28
CA ILE A 639 16.71 -6.17 -14.22
C ILE A 639 15.44 -6.95 -14.60
N GLY A 640 15.34 -8.21 -14.18
CA GLY A 640 14.19 -9.07 -14.36
C GLY A 640 14.15 -9.73 -15.75
N VAL A 641 13.39 -10.82 -15.86
CA VAL A 641 13.15 -11.55 -17.11
C VAL A 641 11.68 -11.49 -17.53
N GLY A 642 11.43 -11.43 -18.85
CA GLY A 642 10.07 -11.43 -19.41
C GLY A 642 9.53 -10.03 -19.67
N GLU A 643 8.23 -9.84 -19.42
CA GLU A 643 7.50 -8.60 -19.74
C GLU A 643 7.29 -7.74 -18.49
N LEU A 644 7.17 -6.41 -18.69
CA LEU A 644 6.85 -5.43 -17.64
C LEU A 644 7.84 -5.42 -16.47
N THR A 645 9.12 -5.72 -16.72
CA THR A 645 10.16 -5.77 -15.69
C THR A 645 10.38 -4.43 -14.98
N ALA A 646 10.13 -3.31 -15.66
CA ALA A 646 10.14 -1.97 -15.03
C ALA A 646 9.14 -1.84 -13.87
N GLN A 647 8.03 -2.61 -13.91
CA GLN A 647 7.00 -2.65 -12.87
C GLN A 647 7.28 -3.70 -11.79
N GLY A 648 8.47 -4.31 -11.79
CA GLY A 648 8.91 -5.25 -10.76
C GLY A 648 8.67 -6.73 -11.08
N TYR A 649 8.11 -7.04 -12.24
CA TYR A 649 7.95 -8.44 -12.68
C TYR A 649 9.29 -9.08 -13.06
N GLY A 650 9.40 -10.39 -12.88
CA GLY A 650 10.51 -11.19 -13.38
C GLY A 650 11.79 -11.17 -12.55
N ARG A 651 11.78 -10.61 -11.34
CA ARG A 651 12.89 -10.65 -10.37
C ARG A 651 13.10 -12.06 -9.82
N PHE A 652 14.36 -12.43 -9.63
CA PHE A 652 14.76 -13.69 -9.01
C PHE A 652 16.12 -13.54 -8.33
N VAL A 653 16.44 -14.47 -7.45
CA VAL A 653 17.78 -14.64 -6.87
C VAL A 653 18.39 -15.95 -7.37
N ILE A 654 19.72 -16.01 -7.38
CA ILE A 654 20.49 -17.16 -7.86
C ILE A 654 21.15 -17.81 -6.66
N ASP A 655 21.00 -19.14 -6.53
CA ASP A 655 21.78 -19.96 -5.61
C ASP A 655 21.73 -19.51 -4.14
N HIS A 656 20.57 -18.99 -3.72
CA HIS A 656 20.32 -18.54 -2.35
C HIS A 656 20.56 -19.68 -1.35
N TRP A 657 21.23 -19.38 -0.24
CA TRP A 657 21.72 -20.39 0.70
C TRP A 657 20.61 -21.28 1.27
N VAL A 658 19.42 -20.70 1.53
CA VAL A 658 18.19 -21.43 1.94
C VAL A 658 17.86 -22.63 1.05
N LEU A 659 18.15 -22.54 -0.26
CA LEU A 659 17.85 -23.60 -1.23
C LEU A 659 19.03 -24.56 -1.47
N LYS A 660 20.18 -24.31 -0.83
CA LYS A 660 21.33 -25.21 -0.80
C LYS A 660 21.31 -26.19 0.38
N GLU A 661 20.39 -25.99 1.32
CA GLU A 661 20.20 -26.85 2.47
C GLU A 661 19.03 -27.80 2.25
N ALA A 662 19.19 -29.06 2.65
CA ALA A 662 18.12 -30.07 2.55
C ALA A 662 17.01 -29.81 3.57
N GLN A 663 17.37 -29.25 4.73
CA GLN A 663 16.46 -28.92 5.82
C GLN A 663 16.92 -27.65 6.52
N ILE A 664 15.97 -26.80 6.88
CA ILE A 664 16.17 -25.58 7.68
C ILE A 664 15.11 -25.49 8.78
N HIS A 665 15.36 -24.74 9.84
CA HIS A 665 14.41 -24.52 10.93
C HIS A 665 13.94 -23.06 10.93
N LEU A 666 12.63 -22.84 10.80
CA LEU A 666 12.04 -21.51 10.81
C LEU A 666 10.99 -21.37 11.92
N ALA A 667 10.89 -20.17 12.49
CA ALA A 667 9.80 -19.76 13.39
C ALA A 667 8.59 -19.26 12.60
N GLU A 668 7.36 -19.59 13.04
CA GLU A 668 6.12 -19.08 12.42
C GLU A 668 5.77 -17.70 12.99
N LEU A 669 5.54 -16.72 12.13
CA LEU A 669 5.18 -15.35 12.53
C LEU A 669 3.67 -15.19 12.72
N HIS A 670 3.31 -14.38 13.70
CA HIS A 670 1.97 -13.93 13.99
C HIS A 670 1.78 -12.45 13.63
N ARG A 671 0.52 -11.97 13.70
CA ARG A 671 0.16 -10.60 13.30
C ARG A 671 0.97 -9.53 14.02
N ALA A 672 1.25 -9.70 15.31
CA ALA A 672 1.97 -8.73 16.13
C ALA A 672 3.42 -8.54 15.65
N ASP A 673 4.08 -9.60 15.17
CA ASP A 673 5.48 -9.54 14.71
C ASP A 673 5.68 -8.57 13.54
N PHE A 674 4.62 -8.33 12.74
CA PHE A 674 4.64 -7.38 11.62
C PHE A 674 4.40 -5.92 12.02
N LEU A 675 3.95 -5.66 13.24
CA LEU A 675 3.52 -4.33 13.72
C LEU A 675 4.39 -3.80 14.88
N ASN A 676 5.11 -4.68 15.59
CA ASN A 676 5.86 -4.34 16.80
C ASN A 676 7.18 -3.56 16.58
N GLY A 677 7.48 -3.12 15.35
CA GLY A 677 8.71 -2.39 15.03
C GLY A 677 8.84 -0.99 15.65
N THR A 678 7.83 -0.55 16.41
CA THR A 678 7.73 0.79 17.01
C THR A 678 7.78 0.81 18.54
N GLN A 679 7.75 -0.34 19.23
CA GLN A 679 7.77 -0.36 20.69
C GLN A 679 9.19 -0.31 21.23
N THR A 680 9.52 0.76 21.95
CA THR A 680 10.74 0.88 22.75
C THR A 680 10.72 -0.20 23.86
N GLN A 681 11.89 -0.73 24.24
CA GLN A 681 12.03 -1.82 25.24
C GLN A 681 11.28 -1.60 26.57
N ALA A 682 10.94 -0.36 26.92
CA ALA A 682 10.15 -0.04 28.11
C ALA A 682 8.69 -0.52 28.04
N GLU A 683 8.08 -0.58 26.85
CA GLU A 683 6.65 -0.94 26.67
C GLU A 683 6.41 -2.46 26.57
N ARG A 684 7.48 -3.26 26.39
CA ARG A 684 7.39 -4.73 26.42
C ARG A 684 6.99 -5.27 27.79
N ALA A 685 7.29 -4.55 28.87
CA ALA A 685 6.99 -4.99 30.23
C ALA A 685 5.49 -4.85 30.57
N ASP A 686 4.80 -3.88 29.98
CA ASP A 686 3.39 -3.61 30.29
C ASP A 686 2.43 -4.50 29.47
N ALA A 687 2.80 -4.90 28.24
CA ALA A 687 1.96 -5.75 27.39
C ALA A 687 1.83 -7.20 27.91
N ASP A 688 2.90 -7.78 28.46
CA ASP A 688 2.85 -9.12 29.07
C ASP A 688 2.11 -9.12 30.43
N SER A 689 1.98 -7.94 31.07
CA SER A 689 1.29 -7.80 32.37
C SER A 689 -0.24 -7.76 32.24
N ALA A 690 -0.77 -7.43 31.06
CA ALA A 690 -2.21 -7.32 30.82
C ALA A 690 -2.87 -8.62 30.31
N SER A 691 -2.09 -9.68 30.09
CA SER A 691 -2.58 -10.99 29.62
C SER A 691 -2.58 -12.10 30.68
N GLY A 692 -2.30 -11.79 31.95
CA GLY A 692 -2.34 -12.73 33.07
C GLY A 692 -3.63 -12.63 33.89
N ASP A 693 -4.14 -13.77 34.33
CA ASP A 693 -5.17 -13.99 35.35
C ASP A 693 -6.66 -13.85 34.97
N HIS A 694 -7.16 -14.86 34.26
CA HIS A 694 -8.47 -15.43 34.60
C HIS A 694 -8.31 -16.91 34.98
N GLU A 695 -8.00 -17.16 36.26
CA GLU A 695 -8.18 -18.49 36.87
C GLU A 695 -9.68 -18.79 37.00
N GLU A 696 -10.13 -19.83 36.31
CA GLU A 696 -11.45 -20.44 36.47
C GLU A 696 -11.56 -21.09 37.87
N GLY A 697 -12.30 -20.44 38.77
CA GLY A 697 -12.77 -21.05 40.01
C GLY A 697 -13.93 -22.00 39.73
N GLN A 698 -13.71 -23.30 39.97
CA GLN A 698 -14.74 -24.33 39.99
C GLN A 698 -15.78 -24.08 41.09
N ALA A 699 -17.05 -23.98 40.71
CA ALA A 699 -18.22 -24.47 41.46
C ALA A 699 -19.37 -24.75 40.49
#